data_AF-A0A3N9WFV7-F1
#
_entry.id   AF-A0A3N9WFV7-F1
#
_cell.length_a   1.000
_cell.length_b   1.000
_cell.length_c   1.000
_cell.angle_alpha   90.00
_cell.angle_beta   90.00
_cell.angle_gamma   90.00
#
_symmetry.space_group_name_H-M   'P 1'
#
loop_
_entity.id
_entity.type
_entity.pdbx_description
1 polymer ?
#
loop_
_entity_poly.entity_id
_entity_poly.type
_entity_poly.pdbx_seq_one_letter_code
_entity_poly.pdbx_strand_id
1 'polypeptide(L)'
;MNPQAAGAAPIDPVTGRRPAPTLGTLDIERRIRPHFRMLIRFSVPSKPSTASARARPRRATTEESPRMRETTGRRRLRLAISILAFTALGAGAVVPAPAAAAGRPTIAQGATVKADRNSPTGYTVTFVYRNPHATQVRLAGDLTLLDVNTGTTRYQPEEWQPGRYHAGGTEFLRDMTRDPKGNWSVSVPLHAGGLSYWYRVWDPTQGWENKRIWDPASTNPRPPGESSFRVRNNDVLDAVYVPYAEKQNDPVLKERADYEVPVADRAKRGTVQYIPYTTILGDSGHYLGVYLPANYDANRAQPYKVAYLAHGIFGDETDFMVPANVPNILDNMIAKGEIEPTVVVTMGNHFTGTSLGFASYNQTNAANNLVQTILPLIEGGYNVSTERSGRAYAGFSYGGMTGGVVIKNYPTTFAFYGHFSGNPSLTTQDYDTIANAVGDDELSVFLGNGVFEGNLNAQNAIADNFRARGYAAATTQVPGAHDGMTAGQLFTIFARDHLWSGVDSVSVTPTTVNLTKGWNWARQFTSQVTTNEGVSPAVTWSVQGATSPDTTISAAGLLSVAAAETASSLTVVATSVVDPTKSRSAQVTLTPPGPARVVVKAKAAPASVVHGDTFTLTVDVRAQRAHPKASQVTGEVAVTFAGATQVVALHGGAVVVELPTDGLSAGTYPVHVAYSGDPVHAPTAAVHQQLRVR
;
A
#
# COMPACT_ATOMS: atom_id res chain seq x y z
N MET A 1 9.66 -58.75 -2.60
CA MET A 1 9.01 -59.21 -3.85
C MET A 1 9.24 -58.15 -4.91
N ASN A 2 9.30 -58.52 -6.20
CA ASN A 2 9.68 -57.60 -7.28
C ASN A 2 8.48 -56.82 -7.87
N PRO A 3 8.71 -55.68 -8.56
CA PRO A 3 7.65 -54.84 -9.12
C PRO A 3 7.27 -55.22 -10.56
N GLN A 4 6.04 -54.87 -10.96
CA GLN A 4 5.59 -54.70 -12.35
C GLN A 4 4.71 -53.44 -12.38
N ALA A 5 4.87 -52.45 -13.27
CA ALA A 5 5.12 -52.43 -14.71
C ALA A 5 3.86 -52.77 -15.55
N ALA A 6 3.07 -51.73 -15.86
CA ALA A 6 1.93 -51.83 -16.76
C ALA A 6 2.42 -51.90 -18.23
N GLY A 7 1.99 -52.93 -18.96
CA GLY A 7 2.43 -53.18 -20.33
C GLY A 7 1.74 -52.32 -21.39
N ALA A 8 2.44 -52.00 -22.47
CA ALA A 8 1.86 -51.39 -23.67
C ALA A 8 1.11 -52.44 -24.52
N ALA A 9 0.04 -52.01 -25.22
CA ALA A 9 -0.70 -52.88 -26.12
C ALA A 9 0.11 -53.27 -27.37
N PRO A 10 0.00 -54.51 -27.87
CA PRO A 10 0.75 -54.98 -29.04
C PRO A 10 0.27 -54.34 -30.36
N ILE A 11 1.15 -54.40 -31.36
CA ILE A 11 0.90 -53.91 -32.73
C ILE A 11 0.51 -55.10 -33.62
N ASP A 12 -0.44 -54.90 -34.54
CA ASP A 12 -0.83 -55.88 -35.56
C ASP A 12 0.37 -56.20 -36.49
N PRO A 13 0.81 -57.48 -36.59
CA PRO A 13 1.98 -57.86 -37.38
C PRO A 13 1.86 -57.68 -38.90
N VAL A 14 0.66 -57.45 -39.43
CA VAL A 14 0.37 -57.50 -40.87
C VAL A 14 0.28 -56.11 -41.51
N THR A 15 0.00 -55.05 -40.73
CA THR A 15 -0.31 -53.71 -41.28
C THR A 15 0.50 -52.53 -40.71
N GLY A 16 1.18 -52.68 -39.57
CA GLY A 16 2.21 -51.73 -39.10
C GLY A 16 1.75 -50.30 -38.80
N ARG A 17 0.44 -50.04 -38.65
CA ARG A 17 -0.13 -48.71 -38.32
C ARG A 17 -1.21 -48.84 -37.24
N ARG A 18 -1.33 -47.82 -36.39
CA ARG A 18 -2.44 -47.74 -35.40
C ARG A 18 -3.72 -47.26 -36.11
N PRO A 19 -4.88 -47.89 -35.87
CA PRO A 19 -6.16 -47.41 -36.41
C PRO A 19 -6.65 -46.16 -35.67
N ALA A 20 -7.40 -45.31 -36.39
CA ALA A 20 -8.09 -44.15 -35.83
C ALA A 20 -9.61 -44.36 -35.90
N PRO A 21 -10.40 -44.00 -34.86
CA PRO A 21 -11.84 -44.14 -34.88
C PRO A 21 -12.54 -42.88 -35.44
N THR A 22 -13.42 -43.06 -36.42
CA THR A 22 -14.37 -42.04 -36.88
C THR A 22 -15.72 -42.67 -37.22
N LEU A 23 -16.79 -42.19 -36.57
CA LEU A 23 -18.15 -41.91 -37.11
C LEU A 23 -19.19 -41.91 -35.96
N GLY A 24 -20.23 -41.07 -36.10
CA GLY A 24 -21.26 -40.89 -35.06
C GLY A 24 -22.04 -39.57 -35.20
N THR A 25 -22.48 -39.23 -36.41
CA THR A 25 -23.21 -37.98 -36.70
C THR A 25 -24.71 -38.11 -36.45
N LEU A 26 -25.30 -37.16 -35.72
CA LEU A 26 -26.70 -36.73 -35.90
C LEU A 26 -26.90 -35.32 -35.33
N ASP A 27 -27.60 -34.48 -36.08
CA ASP A 27 -27.87 -33.07 -35.73
C ASP A 27 -28.88 -32.90 -34.59
N ILE A 28 -28.73 -31.79 -33.85
CA ILE A 28 -29.80 -30.83 -33.57
C ILE A 28 -29.18 -29.49 -33.15
N GLU A 29 -29.68 -28.38 -33.69
CA GLU A 29 -29.16 -27.04 -33.40
C GLU A 29 -29.56 -26.47 -32.02
N ARG A 30 -28.85 -25.39 -31.65
CA ARG A 30 -29.22 -24.26 -30.75
C ARG A 30 -28.81 -24.33 -29.28
N ARG A 31 -28.22 -23.20 -28.84
CA ARG A 31 -27.71 -22.87 -27.49
C ARG A 31 -26.45 -23.69 -27.18
N ILE A 32 -25.37 -23.14 -26.62
CA ILE A 32 -25.25 -21.99 -25.71
C ILE A 32 -24.08 -21.06 -26.11
N ARG A 33 -24.32 -19.74 -26.13
CA ARG A 33 -23.36 -18.68 -25.76
C ARG A 33 -24.12 -17.42 -25.32
N PRO A 34 -23.71 -16.78 -24.23
CA PRO A 34 -23.87 -15.33 -24.06
C PRO A 34 -22.49 -14.67 -23.94
N HIS A 35 -22.05 -13.99 -24.99
CA HIS A 35 -21.03 -12.94 -24.86
C HIS A 35 -21.70 -11.66 -24.38
N PHE A 36 -20.98 -10.83 -23.61
CA PHE A 36 -21.48 -9.52 -23.17
C PHE A 36 -21.91 -8.66 -24.37
N ARG A 37 -23.16 -8.19 -24.34
CA ARG A 37 -23.68 -7.13 -25.22
C ARG A 37 -24.59 -6.20 -24.42
N MET A 38 -24.03 -5.09 -23.96
CA MET A 38 -24.82 -3.96 -23.45
C MET A 38 -25.49 -3.27 -24.63
N LEU A 39 -26.82 -3.17 -24.61
CA LEU A 39 -27.62 -2.76 -25.77
C LEU A 39 -28.25 -1.39 -25.53
N ILE A 40 -27.50 -0.32 -25.85
CA ILE A 40 -27.99 1.05 -25.83
C ILE A 40 -28.65 1.36 -27.18
N ARG A 41 -29.96 1.64 -27.17
CA ARG A 41 -30.68 2.14 -28.35
C ARG A 41 -30.44 3.63 -28.51
N PHE A 42 -29.78 4.04 -29.58
CA PHE A 42 -29.79 5.43 -30.04
C PHE A 42 -30.92 5.65 -31.06
N SER A 43 -31.71 6.69 -30.85
CA SER A 43 -32.60 7.24 -31.88
C SER A 43 -31.86 8.36 -32.61
N VAL A 44 -31.89 8.36 -33.93
CA VAL A 44 -31.10 9.27 -34.77
C VAL A 44 -32.02 10.26 -35.50
N PRO A 45 -31.93 11.57 -35.23
CA PRO A 45 -32.57 12.60 -36.05
C PRO A 45 -31.94 12.69 -37.45
N SER A 46 -32.74 13.14 -38.42
CA SER A 46 -32.35 13.17 -39.85
C SER A 46 -31.32 14.24 -40.21
N LYS A 47 -30.62 14.00 -41.34
CA LYS A 47 -29.67 14.93 -41.99
C LYS A 47 -30.28 16.30 -42.29
N PRO A 48 -29.47 17.37 -42.28
CA PRO A 48 -29.53 18.47 -43.25
C PRO A 48 -28.49 18.29 -44.38
N SER A 49 -28.58 19.12 -45.43
CA SER A 49 -27.84 18.99 -46.69
C SER A 49 -26.60 19.89 -46.81
N THR A 50 -25.75 19.58 -47.78
CA THR A 50 -24.51 20.31 -48.14
C THR A 50 -24.79 21.57 -48.97
N ALA A 51 -24.14 22.70 -48.67
CA ALA A 51 -24.01 23.83 -49.60
C ALA A 51 -22.71 24.62 -49.43
N SER A 52 -22.10 25.00 -50.56
CA SER A 52 -20.78 25.62 -50.71
C SER A 52 -20.58 27.00 -50.05
N ALA A 53 -19.37 27.17 -49.52
CA ALA A 53 -18.66 28.40 -49.18
C ALA A 53 -18.87 29.64 -50.09
N ARG A 54 -18.67 30.82 -49.48
CA ARG A 54 -17.92 31.96 -50.08
C ARG A 54 -17.31 32.84 -48.98
N ALA A 55 -16.19 33.52 -49.29
CA ALA A 55 -15.45 34.35 -48.35
C ALA A 55 -15.20 35.77 -48.89
N ARG A 56 -15.19 36.78 -48.01
CA ARG A 56 -14.22 37.91 -48.02
C ARG A 56 -14.34 38.79 -46.76
N PRO A 57 -13.27 39.49 -46.32
CA PRO A 57 -13.25 40.26 -45.07
C PRO A 57 -13.22 41.80 -45.25
N ARG A 58 -13.57 42.54 -44.18
CA ARG A 58 -13.26 43.95 -43.82
C ARG A 58 -14.08 44.32 -42.56
N ARG A 59 -13.83 45.36 -41.77
CA ARG A 59 -12.62 46.11 -41.28
C ARG A 59 -13.14 47.08 -40.19
N ALA A 60 -12.30 47.53 -39.26
CA ALA A 60 -12.73 48.25 -38.05
C ALA A 60 -13.19 49.73 -38.22
N THR A 61 -14.11 50.12 -37.33
CA THR A 61 -14.56 51.45 -36.82
C THR A 61 -15.36 51.15 -35.53
N THR A 62 -15.36 51.85 -34.37
CA THR A 62 -14.92 53.20 -33.91
C THR A 62 -15.81 54.37 -34.38
N GLU A 63 -16.18 55.39 -33.57
CA GLU A 63 -16.09 55.57 -32.09
C GLU A 63 -17.50 55.30 -31.45
N GLU A 64 -18.14 55.98 -30.47
CA GLU A 64 -17.87 57.09 -29.53
C GLU A 64 -18.85 56.99 -28.30
N SER A 65 -18.86 57.93 -27.34
CA SER A 65 -19.86 58.08 -26.27
C SER A 65 -19.79 59.48 -25.62
N PRO A 66 -20.93 60.15 -25.34
CA PRO A 66 -21.06 60.78 -24.00
C PRO A 66 -22.49 61.04 -23.43
N ARG A 67 -22.67 60.75 -22.13
CA ARG A 67 -23.40 61.59 -21.12
C ARG A 67 -24.94 61.76 -21.29
N MET A 68 -25.76 62.25 -20.34
CA MET A 68 -25.58 62.76 -18.95
C MET A 68 -26.89 62.68 -18.11
N ARG A 69 -26.79 62.78 -16.77
CA ARG A 69 -27.82 63.24 -15.78
C ARG A 69 -29.03 62.31 -15.49
N GLU A 70 -29.38 61.97 -14.22
CA GLU A 70 -29.87 62.76 -13.05
C GLU A 70 -31.36 63.17 -13.17
N THR A 71 -32.24 63.12 -12.15
CA THR A 71 -32.04 63.09 -10.67
C THR A 71 -33.28 62.60 -9.86
N THR A 72 -33.05 62.14 -8.61
CA THR A 72 -33.88 62.31 -7.38
C THR A 72 -35.37 61.92 -7.28
N GLY A 73 -35.70 61.14 -6.23
CA GLY A 73 -37.07 61.08 -5.67
C GLY A 73 -37.19 60.25 -4.37
N ARG A 74 -37.31 60.89 -3.19
CA ARG A 74 -37.55 60.23 -1.88
C ARG A 74 -38.88 60.68 -1.26
N ARG A 75 -39.59 59.78 -0.56
CA ARG A 75 -40.37 60.10 0.66
C ARG A 75 -40.57 58.86 1.55
N ARG A 76 -40.81 59.08 2.85
CA ARG A 76 -41.14 58.10 3.89
C ARG A 76 -42.38 58.58 4.64
N LEU A 77 -43.11 57.68 5.29
CA LEU A 77 -44.05 58.03 6.38
C LEU A 77 -44.04 56.93 7.46
N ARG A 78 -44.42 57.29 8.70
CA ARG A 78 -44.52 56.42 9.89
C ARG A 78 -45.62 56.95 10.82
N LEU A 79 -46.38 56.06 11.45
CA LEU A 79 -47.10 56.18 12.74
C LEU A 79 -47.47 54.73 13.12
N ALA A 80 -47.07 54.14 14.25
CA ALA A 80 -47.33 54.44 15.67
C ALA A 80 -48.82 54.21 16.03
N ILE A 81 -49.18 53.04 16.59
CA ILE A 81 -49.15 52.63 18.02
C ILE A 81 -50.47 52.93 18.74
N SER A 82 -51.05 51.90 19.37
CA SER A 82 -51.85 52.01 20.61
C SER A 82 -51.93 50.66 21.30
N ILE A 83 -52.01 50.67 22.63
CA ILE A 83 -52.13 49.51 23.52
C ILE A 83 -53.33 49.75 24.43
N LEU A 84 -54.11 48.72 24.75
CA LEU A 84 -54.94 48.71 25.95
C LEU A 84 -54.94 47.31 26.58
N ALA A 85 -55.11 47.25 27.90
CA ALA A 85 -55.18 46.01 28.67
C ALA A 85 -56.36 46.08 29.64
N PHE A 86 -56.90 44.91 30.02
CA PHE A 86 -57.84 44.78 31.13
C PHE A 86 -57.63 43.46 31.86
N THR A 87 -57.90 43.46 33.17
CA THR A 87 -57.60 42.36 34.10
C THR A 87 -58.86 41.87 34.80
N ALA A 88 -59.00 40.54 34.96
CA ALA A 88 -59.91 39.92 35.92
C ALA A 88 -59.32 38.57 36.38
N LEU A 89 -59.55 38.17 37.64
CA LEU A 89 -59.00 36.96 38.23
C LEU A 89 -59.95 35.76 38.05
N GLY A 90 -59.36 34.57 37.89
CA GLY A 90 -60.00 33.27 38.12
C GLY A 90 -58.96 32.28 38.62
N ALA A 91 -59.17 31.69 39.79
CA ALA A 91 -58.14 30.87 40.45
C ALA A 91 -58.16 29.42 39.97
N GLY A 92 -57.00 28.91 39.53
CA GLY A 92 -56.76 27.51 39.20
C GLY A 92 -55.26 27.23 39.25
N ALA A 93 -54.81 26.33 40.12
CA ALA A 93 -53.40 26.18 40.46
C ALA A 93 -52.66 25.24 39.50
N VAL A 94 -51.72 25.78 38.70
CA VAL A 94 -50.62 25.04 38.08
C VAL A 94 -49.35 25.88 38.20
N VAL A 95 -48.26 25.30 38.69
CA VAL A 95 -46.95 25.96 38.73
C VAL A 95 -46.41 26.06 37.30
N PRO A 96 -45.98 27.25 36.83
CA PRO A 96 -45.31 27.35 35.54
C PRO A 96 -43.90 26.74 35.65
N ALA A 97 -43.75 25.51 35.17
CA ALA A 97 -42.42 25.04 34.79
C ALA A 97 -41.88 26.00 33.71
N PRO A 98 -40.61 26.46 33.79
CA PRO A 98 -40.06 27.31 32.75
C PRO A 98 -40.02 26.51 31.45
N ALA A 99 -40.80 26.94 30.46
CA ALA A 99 -40.75 26.40 29.12
C ALA A 99 -39.42 26.79 28.47
N ALA A 100 -38.37 26.04 28.79
CA ALA A 100 -37.08 26.11 28.12
C ALA A 100 -37.35 25.97 26.62
N ALA A 101 -37.01 27.01 25.86
CA ALA A 101 -37.28 27.07 24.43
C ALA A 101 -36.39 26.05 23.71
N ALA A 102 -36.86 24.80 23.64
CA ALA A 102 -36.29 23.75 22.80
C ALA A 102 -36.38 24.21 21.35
N GLY A 103 -35.30 24.86 20.89
CA GLY A 103 -35.20 25.38 19.53
C GLY A 103 -35.51 24.26 18.54
N ARG A 104 -36.46 24.50 17.64
CA ARG A 104 -36.85 23.51 16.61
C ARG A 104 -35.55 23.02 15.92
N PRO A 105 -35.30 21.71 15.88
CA PRO A 105 -34.02 21.19 15.40
C PRO A 105 -33.74 21.72 14.00
N THR A 106 -32.58 22.37 13.86
CA THR A 106 -32.12 22.93 12.59
C THR A 106 -31.92 21.78 11.63
N ILE A 107 -32.54 21.85 10.45
CA ILE A 107 -32.33 20.86 9.41
C ILE A 107 -30.92 21.08 8.86
N ALA A 108 -30.02 20.15 9.16
CA ALA A 108 -28.71 20.08 8.52
C ALA A 108 -28.89 19.72 7.04
N GLN A 109 -28.08 20.33 6.17
CA GLN A 109 -27.91 19.89 4.79
C GLN A 109 -26.80 18.84 4.73
N GLY A 110 -26.78 18.05 3.65
CA GLY A 110 -25.87 16.93 3.48
C GLY A 110 -26.44 15.60 3.96
N ALA A 111 -25.62 14.55 3.88
CA ALA A 111 -25.90 13.25 4.48
C ALA A 111 -25.65 13.27 6.01
N THR A 112 -26.68 13.00 6.80
CA THR A 112 -26.62 12.89 8.27
C THR A 112 -26.84 11.45 8.71
N VAL A 113 -25.78 10.78 9.14
CA VAL A 113 -25.84 9.41 9.71
C VAL A 113 -26.34 9.44 11.15
N LYS A 114 -27.28 8.56 11.51
CA LYS A 114 -27.80 8.41 12.87
C LYS A 114 -27.94 6.94 13.25
N ALA A 115 -27.57 6.60 14.47
CA ALA A 115 -27.86 5.28 15.03
C ALA A 115 -29.37 5.08 15.16
N ASP A 116 -29.88 3.96 14.66
CA ASP A 116 -31.30 3.64 14.60
C ASP A 116 -31.51 2.14 14.86
N ARG A 117 -32.08 1.81 16.02
CA ARG A 117 -32.35 0.43 16.42
C ARG A 117 -33.35 -0.29 15.48
N ASN A 118 -34.20 0.47 14.80
CA ASN A 118 -35.21 -0.05 13.88
C ASN A 118 -34.65 -0.29 12.46
N SER A 119 -33.55 0.39 12.09
CA SER A 119 -32.84 0.12 10.84
C SER A 119 -32.32 -1.31 10.80
N PRO A 120 -32.42 -2.05 9.68
CA PRO A 120 -31.79 -3.37 9.54
C PRO A 120 -30.28 -3.32 9.83
N THR A 121 -29.59 -2.25 9.43
CA THR A 121 -28.14 -2.07 9.60
C THR A 121 -27.72 -1.49 10.96
N GLY A 122 -28.68 -0.98 11.73
CA GLY A 122 -28.42 -0.20 12.94
C GLY A 122 -28.13 1.29 12.71
N TYR A 123 -28.06 1.74 11.46
CA TYR A 123 -27.98 3.16 11.10
C TYR A 123 -29.01 3.55 10.05
N THR A 124 -29.55 4.76 10.19
CA THR A 124 -30.37 5.41 9.17
C THR A 124 -29.66 6.71 8.76
N VAL A 125 -29.49 6.90 7.46
CA VAL A 125 -28.86 8.09 6.88
C VAL A 125 -29.94 8.98 6.29
N THR A 126 -30.09 10.19 6.82
CA THR A 126 -30.97 11.22 6.28
C THR A 126 -30.18 12.12 5.34
N PHE A 127 -30.53 12.13 4.06
CA PHE A 127 -29.96 13.01 3.04
C PHE A 127 -30.82 14.26 2.90
N VAL A 128 -30.21 15.45 2.86
CA VAL A 128 -30.93 16.72 2.71
C VAL A 128 -30.23 17.67 1.74
N TYR A 129 -30.91 18.01 0.64
CA TYR A 129 -30.47 19.01 -0.34
C TYR A 129 -31.45 20.17 -0.39
N ARG A 130 -30.97 21.41 -0.17
CA ARG A 130 -31.83 22.60 -0.29
C ARG A 130 -31.81 23.18 -1.70
N ASN A 131 -32.90 22.96 -2.43
CA ASN A 131 -33.20 23.71 -3.66
C ASN A 131 -34.70 24.10 -3.70
N PRO A 132 -35.02 25.39 -3.53
CA PRO A 132 -36.41 25.86 -3.59
C PRO A 132 -36.98 25.96 -5.01
N HIS A 133 -36.13 25.96 -6.05
CA HIS A 133 -36.51 26.11 -7.46
C HIS A 133 -36.67 24.78 -8.19
N ALA A 134 -36.00 23.73 -7.72
CA ALA A 134 -36.18 22.37 -8.20
C ALA A 134 -37.65 21.94 -8.15
N THR A 135 -38.09 21.24 -9.19
CA THR A 135 -39.41 20.62 -9.30
C THR A 135 -39.38 19.15 -8.88
N GLN A 136 -38.23 18.49 -8.97
CA GLN A 136 -37.99 17.12 -8.51
C GLN A 136 -36.54 16.96 -8.07
N VAL A 137 -36.32 16.22 -6.98
CA VAL A 137 -35.01 15.72 -6.57
C VAL A 137 -35.14 14.23 -6.21
N ARG A 138 -34.18 13.44 -6.68
CA ARG A 138 -33.97 12.05 -6.24
C ARG A 138 -32.63 11.90 -5.56
N LEU A 139 -32.58 11.14 -4.47
CA LEU A 139 -31.36 10.51 -4.00
C LEU A 139 -31.02 9.39 -4.98
N ALA A 140 -29.73 9.28 -5.30
CA ALA A 140 -29.19 8.24 -6.14
C ALA A 140 -27.78 7.85 -5.67
N GLY A 141 -27.26 6.72 -6.14
CA GLY A 141 -25.97 6.18 -5.69
C GLY A 141 -25.77 4.73 -6.10
N ASP A 142 -24.65 4.13 -5.69
CA ASP A 142 -24.40 2.68 -5.79
C ASP A 142 -25.01 1.93 -4.59
N LEU A 143 -26.21 2.36 -4.18
CA LEU A 143 -26.84 1.98 -2.91
C LEU A 143 -27.75 0.74 -3.02
N THR A 144 -27.99 0.19 -4.21
CA THR A 144 -28.68 -1.10 -4.33
C THR A 144 -27.82 -2.22 -3.74
N LEU A 145 -28.44 -3.21 -3.10
CA LEU A 145 -27.73 -4.36 -2.53
C LEU A 145 -27.60 -5.50 -3.52
N LEU A 146 -26.48 -6.21 -3.50
CA LEU A 146 -26.30 -7.56 -4.04
C LEU A 146 -25.94 -8.52 -2.89
N ASP A 147 -26.32 -9.80 -3.02
CA ASP A 147 -26.12 -10.84 -1.99
C ASP A 147 -25.08 -11.86 -2.48
N VAL A 148 -23.98 -12.04 -1.72
CA VAL A 148 -22.86 -12.93 -2.14
C VAL A 148 -23.29 -14.38 -2.33
N ASN A 149 -24.43 -14.79 -1.76
CA ASN A 149 -24.96 -16.15 -1.86
C ASN A 149 -25.91 -16.33 -3.05
N THR A 150 -26.52 -15.24 -3.57
CA THR A 150 -27.48 -15.30 -4.68
C THR A 150 -26.99 -14.65 -5.98
N GLY A 151 -25.84 -13.98 -5.96
CA GLY A 151 -25.21 -13.38 -7.13
C GLY A 151 -25.90 -12.09 -7.60
N THR A 152 -26.70 -12.16 -8.67
CA THR A 152 -27.13 -10.97 -9.44
C THR A 152 -28.48 -10.38 -9.03
N THR A 153 -29.19 -10.97 -8.07
CA THR A 153 -30.44 -10.42 -7.54
C THR A 153 -30.18 -9.13 -6.77
N ARG A 154 -30.78 -8.02 -7.23
CA ARG A 154 -30.69 -6.71 -6.54
C ARG A 154 -31.83 -6.53 -5.54
N TYR A 155 -31.48 -6.05 -4.36
CA TYR A 155 -32.39 -5.71 -3.27
C TYR A 155 -32.30 -4.21 -2.93
N GLN A 156 -33.33 -3.69 -2.28
CA GLN A 156 -33.35 -2.32 -1.76
C GLN A 156 -32.56 -2.21 -0.43
N PRO A 157 -32.04 -1.02 -0.06
CA PRO A 157 -31.35 -0.82 1.22
C PRO A 157 -32.16 -1.28 2.45
N GLU A 158 -33.49 -1.11 2.38
CA GLU A 158 -34.43 -1.55 3.42
C GLU A 158 -34.48 -3.08 3.61
N GLU A 159 -33.96 -3.86 2.66
CA GLU A 159 -33.86 -5.33 2.67
C GLU A 159 -32.46 -5.82 3.09
N TRP A 160 -31.69 -5.01 3.82
CA TRP A 160 -30.34 -5.38 4.26
C TRP A 160 -30.34 -6.53 5.28
N GLN A 161 -29.41 -7.46 5.09
CA GLN A 161 -29.05 -8.57 5.98
C GLN A 161 -27.55 -8.90 5.80
N PRO A 162 -26.91 -9.63 6.74
CA PRO A 162 -25.52 -10.06 6.58
C PRO A 162 -25.28 -10.80 5.26
N GLY A 163 -24.13 -10.56 4.61
CA GLY A 163 -23.85 -11.07 3.26
C GLY A 163 -24.47 -10.25 2.12
N ARG A 164 -25.24 -9.19 2.40
CA ARG A 164 -25.66 -8.19 1.41
C ARG A 164 -24.83 -6.93 1.48
N TYR A 165 -24.34 -6.51 0.32
CA TYR A 165 -23.40 -5.41 0.17
C TYR A 165 -23.93 -4.41 -0.86
N HIS A 166 -23.83 -3.11 -0.56
CA HIS A 166 -24.14 -2.04 -1.50
C HIS A 166 -23.18 -2.16 -2.70
N ALA A 167 -23.74 -2.18 -3.91
CA ALA A 167 -23.01 -2.53 -5.12
C ALA A 167 -23.49 -1.72 -6.32
N GLY A 168 -22.54 -1.20 -7.09
CA GLY A 168 -22.78 -0.35 -8.24
C GLY A 168 -23.23 -1.10 -9.49
N GLY A 169 -23.16 -0.43 -10.65
CA GLY A 169 -23.60 -0.96 -11.94
C GLY A 169 -25.12 -0.97 -12.14
N THR A 170 -25.90 -0.47 -11.18
CA THR A 170 -27.30 -0.07 -11.37
C THR A 170 -27.60 1.08 -10.42
N GLU A 171 -27.90 2.25 -10.96
CA GLU A 171 -28.17 3.47 -10.18
C GLU A 171 -29.39 3.28 -9.28
N PHE A 172 -29.18 3.35 -7.95
CA PHE A 172 -30.27 3.49 -6.99
C PHE A 172 -31.05 4.77 -7.27
N LEU A 173 -32.37 4.76 -7.08
CA LEU A 173 -33.22 5.94 -7.21
C LEU A 173 -34.29 5.95 -6.10
N ARG A 174 -34.44 7.11 -5.45
CA ARG A 174 -35.51 7.38 -4.47
C ARG A 174 -35.94 8.84 -4.55
N ASP A 175 -37.21 9.08 -4.85
CA ASP A 175 -37.80 10.42 -4.80
C ASP A 175 -37.72 11.00 -3.39
N MET A 176 -37.28 12.26 -3.29
CA MET A 176 -37.14 12.98 -2.02
C MET A 176 -38.38 13.84 -1.77
N THR A 177 -38.71 14.07 -0.50
CA THR A 177 -39.85 14.91 -0.10
C THR A 177 -39.41 16.36 0.12
N ARG A 178 -40.07 17.32 -0.55
CA ARG A 178 -39.79 18.76 -0.43
C ARG A 178 -40.57 19.39 0.73
N ASP A 179 -39.89 20.10 1.63
CA ASP A 179 -40.51 20.91 2.68
C ASP A 179 -40.93 22.32 2.18
N PRO A 180 -41.72 23.09 2.96
CA PRO A 180 -42.11 24.46 2.59
C PRO A 180 -40.95 25.47 2.48
N LYS A 181 -39.73 25.14 2.95
CA LYS A 181 -38.53 25.98 2.87
C LYS A 181 -37.64 25.65 1.66
N GLY A 182 -37.99 24.62 0.88
CA GLY A 182 -37.22 24.13 -0.26
C GLY A 182 -36.13 23.12 0.11
N ASN A 183 -36.19 22.50 1.28
CA ASN A 183 -35.34 21.36 1.62
C ASN A 183 -35.97 20.08 1.07
N TRP A 184 -35.25 19.36 0.23
CA TRP A 184 -35.60 18.00 -0.20
C TRP A 184 -34.94 17.02 0.75
N SER A 185 -35.67 16.03 1.26
CA SER A 185 -35.12 15.03 2.18
C SER A 185 -35.62 13.60 1.91
N VAL A 186 -34.76 12.64 2.24
CA VAL A 186 -35.11 11.22 2.34
C VAL A 186 -34.23 10.54 3.39
N SER A 187 -34.71 9.46 3.99
CA SER A 187 -33.94 8.63 4.93
C SER A 187 -33.84 7.21 4.38
N VAL A 188 -32.64 6.63 4.45
CA VAL A 188 -32.34 5.28 3.92
C VAL A 188 -31.47 4.54 4.95
N PRO A 189 -31.75 3.27 5.29
CA PRO A 189 -30.84 2.46 6.09
C PRO A 189 -29.65 2.03 5.24
N LEU A 190 -28.43 2.32 5.70
CA LEU A 190 -27.19 1.99 4.99
C LEU A 190 -26.23 1.24 5.92
N HIS A 191 -25.46 0.30 5.38
CA HIS A 191 -24.50 -0.49 6.15
C HIS A 191 -23.16 0.24 6.32
N ALA A 192 -22.23 -0.32 7.10
CA ALA A 192 -20.97 0.36 7.42
C ALA A 192 -20.00 0.55 6.24
N GLY A 193 -19.03 1.47 6.41
CA GLY A 193 -18.01 1.86 5.43
C GLY A 193 -18.32 3.17 4.70
N GLY A 194 -17.51 3.53 3.70
CA GLY A 194 -17.80 4.61 2.76
C GLY A 194 -18.75 4.14 1.64
N LEU A 195 -19.70 4.98 1.23
CA LEU A 195 -20.72 4.64 0.23
C LEU A 195 -20.96 5.81 -0.72
N SER A 196 -20.96 5.53 -2.02
CA SER A 196 -21.15 6.55 -3.06
C SER A 196 -22.61 6.97 -3.21
N TYR A 197 -22.85 8.28 -3.30
CA TYR A 197 -24.17 8.86 -3.55
C TYR A 197 -24.08 10.18 -4.33
N TRP A 198 -25.22 10.61 -4.85
CA TRP A 198 -25.40 11.86 -5.58
C TRP A 198 -26.90 12.21 -5.64
N TYR A 199 -27.23 13.40 -6.13
CA TYR A 199 -28.62 13.77 -6.42
C TYR A 199 -28.89 13.80 -7.92
N ARG A 200 -30.08 13.38 -8.33
CA ARG A 200 -30.66 13.72 -9.65
C ARG A 200 -31.65 14.85 -9.47
N VAL A 201 -31.45 15.95 -10.19
CA VAL A 201 -32.19 17.21 -9.99
C VAL A 201 -32.85 17.66 -11.29
N TRP A 202 -34.11 18.09 -11.17
CA TRP A 202 -34.84 18.83 -12.19
C TRP A 202 -35.06 20.25 -11.66
N ASP A 203 -34.45 21.24 -12.30
CA ASP A 203 -34.52 22.66 -11.91
C ASP A 203 -34.65 23.52 -13.16
N PRO A 204 -35.87 24.00 -13.49
CA PRO A 204 -36.11 24.80 -14.69
C PRO A 204 -35.44 26.18 -14.62
N THR A 205 -35.03 26.68 -13.44
CA THR A 205 -34.32 27.96 -13.34
C THR A 205 -32.85 27.86 -13.76
N GLN A 206 -32.29 26.65 -13.76
CA GLN A 206 -30.93 26.34 -14.19
C GLN A 206 -30.89 25.54 -15.50
N GLY A 207 -32.05 25.28 -16.13
CA GLY A 207 -32.17 24.42 -17.31
C GLY A 207 -31.81 22.95 -17.04
N TRP A 208 -31.89 22.50 -15.78
CA TRP A 208 -31.50 21.16 -15.37
C TRP A 208 -32.64 20.16 -15.55
N GLU A 209 -32.40 19.12 -16.33
CA GLU A 209 -33.25 17.93 -16.43
C GLU A 209 -32.41 16.69 -16.12
N ASN A 210 -32.81 15.93 -15.09
CA ASN A 210 -32.06 14.76 -14.58
C ASN A 210 -30.55 15.02 -14.35
N LYS A 211 -30.18 16.26 -14.02
CA LYS A 211 -28.79 16.68 -13.77
C LYS A 211 -28.28 15.90 -12.56
N ARG A 212 -27.17 15.18 -12.71
CA ARG A 212 -26.44 14.63 -11.57
C ARG A 212 -25.61 15.74 -10.94
N ILE A 213 -25.75 15.90 -9.63
CA ILE A 213 -24.88 16.76 -8.81
C ILE A 213 -24.33 15.95 -7.64
N TRP A 214 -23.11 16.26 -7.21
CA TRP A 214 -22.61 15.85 -5.90
C TRP A 214 -23.35 16.64 -4.79
N ASP A 215 -23.15 16.30 -3.51
CA ASP A 215 -23.84 16.99 -2.43
C ASP A 215 -23.25 18.38 -2.19
N PRO A 216 -23.99 19.50 -2.37
CA PRO A 216 -23.42 20.84 -2.20
C PRO A 216 -23.09 21.22 -0.75
N ALA A 217 -23.43 20.38 0.23
CA ALA A 217 -23.00 20.48 1.62
C ALA A 217 -21.82 19.55 1.96
N SER A 218 -21.33 18.75 1.00
CA SER A 218 -20.13 17.94 1.17
C SER A 218 -18.88 18.80 1.38
N THR A 219 -17.99 18.34 2.26
CA THR A 219 -16.68 18.96 2.51
C THR A 219 -15.53 18.24 1.81
N ASN A 220 -15.84 17.26 0.95
CA ASN A 220 -14.85 16.51 0.19
C ASN A 220 -14.17 17.43 -0.85
N PRO A 221 -12.84 17.62 -0.82
CA PRO A 221 -12.14 18.50 -1.76
C PRO A 221 -12.32 18.08 -3.21
N ARG A 222 -12.41 19.06 -4.12
CA ARG A 222 -12.59 18.88 -5.58
C ARG A 222 -11.75 19.92 -6.35
N PRO A 223 -11.41 19.67 -7.64
CA PRO A 223 -10.79 20.66 -8.51
C PRO A 223 -11.71 21.89 -8.74
N PRO A 224 -11.16 23.07 -9.09
CA PRO A 224 -11.94 24.30 -9.23
C PRO A 224 -12.75 24.36 -10.54
N GLY A 225 -14.02 24.75 -10.42
CA GLY A 225 -14.93 24.97 -11.55
C GLY A 225 -15.43 23.68 -12.23
N GLU A 226 -15.95 23.80 -13.45
CA GLU A 226 -16.40 22.65 -14.26
C GLU A 226 -15.23 21.94 -14.99
N SER A 227 -14.04 21.93 -14.38
CA SER A 227 -12.82 21.39 -14.98
C SER A 227 -12.77 19.85 -14.94
N SER A 228 -13.29 19.22 -13.88
CA SER A 228 -13.29 17.76 -13.74
C SER A 228 -14.10 17.09 -14.86
N PHE A 229 -13.59 15.95 -15.33
CA PHE A 229 -14.22 15.18 -16.40
C PHE A 229 -15.63 14.68 -16.01
N ARG A 230 -15.87 14.35 -14.73
CA ARG A 230 -17.21 13.98 -14.24
C ARG A 230 -18.20 15.15 -14.26
N VAL A 231 -17.79 16.40 -13.98
CA VAL A 231 -18.72 17.56 -14.03
C VAL A 231 -19.25 17.74 -15.45
N ARG A 232 -18.33 17.74 -16.42
CA ARG A 232 -18.62 17.91 -17.85
C ARG A 232 -19.54 16.81 -18.39
N ASN A 233 -19.37 15.57 -17.93
CA ASN A 233 -20.15 14.42 -18.38
C ASN A 233 -21.41 14.11 -17.55
N ASN A 234 -21.79 14.95 -16.59
CA ASN A 234 -22.97 14.74 -15.73
C ASN A 234 -22.89 13.43 -14.91
N ASP A 235 -21.70 13.06 -14.45
CA ASP A 235 -21.38 11.76 -13.81
C ASP A 235 -20.67 11.94 -12.44
N VAL A 236 -20.96 13.03 -11.73
CA VAL A 236 -20.31 13.39 -10.45
C VAL A 236 -20.79 12.58 -9.25
N LEU A 237 -19.87 12.20 -8.37
CA LEU A 237 -20.10 11.30 -7.22
C LEU A 237 -19.64 11.96 -5.91
N ASP A 238 -20.35 11.73 -4.81
CA ASP A 238 -19.96 12.06 -3.43
C ASP A 238 -19.94 10.79 -2.55
N ALA A 239 -19.49 10.91 -1.30
CA ALA A 239 -19.36 9.77 -0.38
C ALA A 239 -19.93 10.06 1.01
N VAL A 240 -20.62 9.08 1.61
CA VAL A 240 -21.09 9.09 3.00
C VAL A 240 -20.44 7.96 3.80
N TYR A 241 -20.08 8.26 5.05
CA TYR A 241 -19.30 7.37 5.92
C TYR A 241 -20.16 6.87 7.08
N VAL A 242 -20.49 5.58 7.06
CA VAL A 242 -21.38 4.94 8.04
C VAL A 242 -20.55 4.10 9.01
N PRO A 243 -20.64 4.31 10.34
CA PRO A 243 -19.92 3.49 11.32
C PRO A 243 -20.45 2.05 11.39
N TYR A 244 -19.68 1.16 12.01
CA TYR A 244 -20.15 -0.19 12.34
C TYR A 244 -21.17 -0.18 13.48
N ALA A 245 -22.03 -1.20 13.49
CA ALA A 245 -22.88 -1.56 14.62
C ALA A 245 -22.85 -3.08 14.76
N GLU A 246 -22.70 -3.58 15.99
CA GLU A 246 -22.54 -5.02 16.26
C GLU A 246 -23.67 -5.89 15.67
N LYS A 247 -24.88 -5.35 15.54
CA LYS A 247 -26.01 -6.06 14.90
C LYS A 247 -25.86 -6.30 13.39
N GLN A 248 -24.83 -5.74 12.75
CA GLN A 248 -24.47 -6.10 11.37
C GLN A 248 -23.77 -7.48 11.35
N ASN A 249 -23.06 -7.88 12.42
CA ASN A 249 -22.42 -9.19 12.57
C ASN A 249 -21.67 -9.65 11.31
N ASP A 250 -20.88 -8.75 10.73
CA ASP A 250 -20.23 -8.92 9.44
C ASP A 250 -18.79 -8.37 9.53
N PRO A 251 -17.76 -9.24 9.46
CA PRO A 251 -16.39 -8.84 9.70
C PRO A 251 -15.85 -7.92 8.61
N VAL A 252 -16.32 -8.06 7.36
CA VAL A 252 -15.92 -7.18 6.26
C VAL A 252 -16.50 -5.78 6.49
N LEU A 253 -17.76 -5.67 6.88
CA LEU A 253 -18.36 -4.37 7.20
C LEU A 253 -17.72 -3.72 8.44
N LYS A 254 -17.26 -4.51 9.42
CA LYS A 254 -16.46 -3.99 10.53
C LYS A 254 -15.11 -3.46 10.03
N GLU A 255 -14.38 -4.24 9.26
CA GLU A 255 -13.07 -3.86 8.70
C GLU A 255 -13.19 -2.58 7.86
N ARG A 256 -14.18 -2.50 6.96
CA ARG A 256 -14.47 -1.28 6.20
C ARG A 256 -14.77 -0.07 7.08
N ALA A 257 -15.43 -0.25 8.22
CA ALA A 257 -15.64 0.84 9.16
C ALA A 257 -14.34 1.27 9.87
N ASP A 258 -13.46 0.33 10.18
CA ASP A 258 -12.17 0.56 10.83
C ASP A 258 -11.14 1.29 9.91
N TYR A 259 -11.42 1.43 8.61
CA TYR A 259 -10.54 2.13 7.64
C TYR A 259 -11.21 3.27 6.87
N GLU A 260 -12.44 3.09 6.39
CA GLU A 260 -13.05 4.05 5.45
C GLU A 260 -13.76 5.22 6.15
N VAL A 261 -14.02 5.11 7.46
CA VAL A 261 -14.66 6.17 8.25
C VAL A 261 -13.61 7.21 8.69
N PRO A 262 -13.81 8.52 8.45
CA PRO A 262 -12.81 9.54 8.75
C PRO A 262 -12.39 9.58 10.23
N VAL A 263 -11.09 9.56 10.50
CA VAL A 263 -10.50 9.67 11.86
C VAL A 263 -11.13 10.84 12.63
N ALA A 264 -11.65 10.60 13.83
CA ALA A 264 -12.48 11.57 14.56
C ALA A 264 -11.75 12.91 14.84
N ASP A 265 -10.46 12.83 15.17
CA ASP A 265 -9.59 13.99 15.34
C ASP A 265 -9.14 14.55 13.97
N ARG A 266 -9.47 15.82 13.71
CA ARG A 266 -9.07 16.50 12.46
C ARG A 266 -7.58 16.80 12.38
N ALA A 267 -6.86 16.87 13.50
CA ALA A 267 -5.41 17.08 13.50
C ALA A 267 -4.62 15.83 13.09
N LYS A 268 -5.29 14.66 13.02
CA LYS A 268 -4.74 13.38 12.57
C LYS A 268 -5.16 13.01 11.14
N ARG A 269 -5.68 13.97 10.38
CA ARG A 269 -6.07 13.77 8.98
C ARG A 269 -5.04 14.39 8.04
N GLY A 270 -4.81 13.73 6.93
CA GLY A 270 -4.10 14.28 5.79
C GLY A 270 -4.90 15.35 5.05
N THR A 271 -4.25 15.99 4.09
CA THR A 271 -4.83 17.05 3.25
C THR A 271 -4.92 16.60 1.80
N VAL A 272 -6.14 16.62 1.23
CA VAL A 272 -6.35 16.45 -0.22
C VAL A 272 -6.40 17.82 -0.89
N GLN A 273 -5.57 18.02 -1.90
CA GLN A 273 -5.54 19.19 -2.77
C GLN A 273 -5.53 18.77 -4.24
N TYR A 274 -5.87 19.69 -5.16
CA TYR A 274 -5.84 19.42 -6.60
C TYR A 274 -4.93 20.43 -7.28
N ILE A 275 -3.84 19.95 -7.87
CA ILE A 275 -2.87 20.80 -8.58
C ILE A 275 -3.13 20.75 -10.08
N PRO A 276 -3.14 21.89 -10.79
CA PRO A 276 -3.25 21.91 -12.24
C PRO A 276 -1.95 21.40 -12.86
N TYR A 277 -2.05 20.70 -13.99
CA TYR A 277 -0.88 20.34 -14.80
C TYR A 277 -1.17 20.43 -16.30
N THR A 278 -0.09 20.37 -17.08
CA THR A 278 -0.14 20.24 -18.55
C THR A 278 0.29 18.82 -18.90
N THR A 279 -0.45 18.12 -19.75
CA THR A 279 -0.15 16.71 -20.06
C THR A 279 1.02 16.56 -21.04
N ILE A 280 1.45 15.32 -21.26
CA ILE A 280 2.39 14.93 -22.33
C ILE A 280 2.01 15.40 -23.75
N LEU A 281 0.75 15.81 -23.98
CA LEU A 281 0.31 16.41 -25.26
C LEU A 281 0.41 17.94 -25.32
N GLY A 282 0.84 18.60 -24.24
CA GLY A 282 0.93 20.06 -24.14
C GLY A 282 -0.39 20.78 -23.86
N ASP A 283 -1.46 20.04 -23.53
CA ASP A 283 -2.77 20.59 -23.18
C ASP A 283 -2.93 20.79 -21.66
N SER A 284 -3.59 21.89 -21.28
CA SER A 284 -3.81 22.33 -19.89
C SER A 284 -5.30 22.23 -19.49
N GLY A 285 -5.58 22.41 -18.20
CA GLY A 285 -6.94 22.27 -17.64
C GLY A 285 -7.23 20.89 -17.03
N HIS A 286 -6.18 20.08 -16.92
CA HIS A 286 -6.16 18.81 -16.18
C HIS A 286 -5.66 19.02 -14.77
N TYR A 287 -6.08 18.16 -13.84
CA TYR A 287 -5.67 18.20 -12.44
C TYR A 287 -5.12 16.84 -11.99
N LEU A 288 -4.22 16.89 -11.01
CA LEU A 288 -3.85 15.75 -10.18
C LEU A 288 -4.43 15.98 -8.79
N GLY A 289 -5.12 15.00 -8.23
CA GLY A 289 -5.42 15.00 -6.80
C GLY A 289 -4.17 14.56 -6.04
N VAL A 290 -3.79 15.29 -5.00
CA VAL A 290 -2.65 14.96 -4.14
C VAL A 290 -3.15 14.87 -2.70
N TYR A 291 -3.01 13.68 -2.10
CA TYR A 291 -3.15 13.46 -0.66
C TYR A 291 -1.76 13.53 -0.04
N LEU A 292 -1.61 14.42 0.94
CA LEU A 292 -0.47 14.47 1.84
C LEU A 292 -0.92 13.92 3.20
N PRO A 293 -0.14 13.05 3.86
CA PRO A 293 -0.48 12.50 5.17
C PRO A 293 -0.49 13.58 6.27
N ALA A 294 -1.12 13.26 7.40
CA ALA A 294 -1.13 14.15 8.57
C ALA A 294 0.29 14.55 8.99
N ASN A 295 0.50 15.84 9.28
CA ASN A 295 1.80 16.43 9.61
C ASN A 295 2.89 16.23 8.52
N TYR A 296 2.52 16.30 7.25
CA TYR A 296 3.47 16.30 6.13
C TYR A 296 4.54 17.41 6.27
N ASP A 297 5.83 17.05 6.27
CA ASP A 297 6.96 17.97 6.28
C ASP A 297 7.82 17.82 5.02
N ALA A 298 7.83 18.87 4.19
CA ALA A 298 8.67 18.96 3.00
C ALA A 298 10.19 18.92 3.29
N ASN A 299 10.60 19.08 4.55
CA ASN A 299 12.00 19.12 4.96
C ASN A 299 12.47 17.83 5.67
N ARG A 300 11.60 16.82 5.86
CA ARG A 300 11.98 15.59 6.58
C ARG A 300 13.11 14.86 5.84
N ALA A 301 14.07 14.31 6.59
CA ALA A 301 15.33 13.81 6.03
C ALA A 301 15.22 12.59 5.09
N GLN A 302 14.14 11.82 5.17
CA GLN A 302 13.85 10.69 4.28
C GLN A 302 12.61 11.02 3.43
N PRO A 303 12.63 10.92 2.09
CA PRO A 303 11.44 11.25 1.30
C PRO A 303 10.21 10.39 1.63
N TYR A 304 9.01 10.89 1.34
CA TYR A 304 7.77 10.12 1.48
C TYR A 304 7.65 9.07 0.36
N LYS A 305 7.26 7.84 0.69
CA LYS A 305 6.85 6.87 -0.35
C LYS A 305 5.60 7.41 -1.06
N VAL A 306 5.43 7.09 -2.33
CA VAL A 306 4.38 7.67 -3.17
C VAL A 306 3.67 6.63 -4.04
N ALA A 307 2.34 6.61 -3.96
CA ALA A 307 1.48 5.74 -4.77
C ALA A 307 0.68 6.56 -5.80
N TYR A 308 0.82 6.20 -7.08
CA TYR A 308 0.16 6.85 -8.20
C TYR A 308 -1.06 6.04 -8.64
N LEU A 309 -2.26 6.66 -8.55
CA LEU A 309 -3.55 5.98 -8.66
C LEU A 309 -4.33 6.42 -9.92
N ALA A 310 -4.54 5.48 -10.85
CA ALA A 310 -5.19 5.75 -12.14
C ALA A 310 -6.68 5.34 -12.15
N HIS A 311 -7.57 6.28 -12.45
CA HIS A 311 -9.03 6.10 -12.39
C HIS A 311 -9.61 5.13 -13.47
N GLY A 312 -10.86 4.72 -13.31
CA GLY A 312 -11.57 3.87 -14.28
C GLY A 312 -12.10 4.61 -15.53
N ILE A 313 -12.73 3.89 -16.45
CA ILE A 313 -13.49 4.55 -17.54
C ILE A 313 -14.64 5.37 -16.95
N PHE A 314 -14.85 6.56 -17.52
CA PHE A 314 -15.67 7.67 -17.02
C PHE A 314 -15.25 8.33 -15.69
N GLY A 315 -14.22 7.82 -15.01
CA GLY A 315 -13.63 8.43 -13.83
C GLY A 315 -12.82 9.69 -14.09
N ASP A 316 -12.42 10.35 -13.00
CA ASP A 316 -11.49 11.47 -12.97
C ASP A 316 -10.59 11.46 -11.72
N GLU A 317 -9.82 12.52 -11.52
CA GLU A 317 -8.89 12.69 -10.39
C GLU A 317 -9.56 12.62 -9.00
N THR A 318 -10.88 12.72 -8.90
CA THR A 318 -11.63 12.60 -7.63
C THR A 318 -11.98 11.17 -7.23
N ASP A 319 -11.89 10.18 -8.14
CA ASP A 319 -12.40 8.81 -7.94
C ASP A 319 -11.83 8.11 -6.70
N PHE A 320 -10.50 8.12 -6.53
CA PHE A 320 -9.88 7.51 -5.34
C PHE A 320 -10.03 8.37 -4.09
N MET A 321 -10.07 9.69 -4.25
CA MET A 321 -10.16 10.65 -3.14
C MET A 321 -11.54 10.67 -2.48
N VAL A 322 -12.60 10.42 -3.26
CA VAL A 322 -13.99 10.53 -2.81
C VAL A 322 -14.68 9.16 -2.72
N PRO A 323 -15.22 8.53 -3.79
CA PRO A 323 -16.00 7.30 -3.64
C PRO A 323 -15.20 6.04 -3.26
N ALA A 324 -13.88 5.99 -3.48
CA ALA A 324 -13.02 4.89 -2.98
C ALA A 324 -12.32 5.18 -1.64
N ASN A 325 -12.56 6.35 -1.04
CA ASN A 325 -12.24 6.67 0.36
C ASN A 325 -10.74 6.62 0.76
N VAL A 326 -9.80 6.65 -0.20
CA VAL A 326 -8.34 6.49 0.05
C VAL A 326 -7.77 7.40 1.13
N PRO A 327 -8.14 8.71 1.23
CA PRO A 327 -7.65 9.58 2.30
C PRO A 327 -7.99 9.07 3.70
N ASN A 328 -9.21 8.57 3.92
CA ASN A 328 -9.61 8.02 5.22
C ASN A 328 -8.90 6.69 5.52
N ILE A 329 -8.71 5.86 4.49
CA ILE A 329 -8.02 4.57 4.61
C ILE A 329 -6.58 4.80 5.09
N LEU A 330 -5.86 5.73 4.45
CA LEU A 330 -4.50 6.11 4.84
C LEU A 330 -4.46 6.82 6.20
N ASP A 331 -5.37 7.75 6.48
CA ASP A 331 -5.46 8.40 7.80
C ASP A 331 -5.60 7.36 8.92
N ASN A 332 -6.44 6.34 8.74
CA ASN A 332 -6.63 5.28 9.73
C ASN A 332 -5.43 4.32 9.81
N MET A 333 -4.81 3.90 8.70
CA MET A 333 -3.63 3.03 8.71
C MET A 333 -2.42 3.71 9.37
N ILE A 334 -2.17 4.97 9.03
CA ILE A 334 -1.09 5.77 9.62
C ILE A 334 -1.36 6.00 11.11
N ALA A 335 -2.61 6.27 11.50
CA ALA A 335 -2.98 6.42 12.92
C ALA A 335 -2.88 5.10 13.74
N LYS A 336 -2.86 3.94 13.09
CA LYS A 336 -2.62 2.62 13.70
C LYS A 336 -1.14 2.19 13.66
N GLY A 337 -0.32 2.83 12.83
CA GLY A 337 1.07 2.43 12.58
C GLY A 337 1.22 1.23 11.63
N GLU A 338 0.20 0.95 10.80
CA GLU A 338 0.18 -0.18 9.86
C GLU A 338 0.91 0.13 8.54
N ILE A 339 1.00 1.40 8.16
CA ILE A 339 1.76 1.90 7.01
C ILE A 339 2.51 3.17 7.43
N GLU A 340 3.67 3.43 6.83
CA GLU A 340 4.32 4.73 7.00
C GLU A 340 3.48 5.87 6.38
N PRO A 341 3.68 7.12 6.83
CA PRO A 341 3.13 8.30 6.15
C PRO A 341 3.46 8.27 4.64
N THR A 342 2.43 8.03 3.83
CA THR A 342 2.52 7.80 2.37
C THR A 342 1.79 8.91 1.62
N VAL A 343 2.37 9.43 0.54
CA VAL A 343 1.72 10.38 -0.38
C VAL A 343 0.95 9.63 -1.45
N VAL A 344 -0.23 10.11 -1.83
CA VAL A 344 -1.01 9.56 -2.95
C VAL A 344 -1.27 10.63 -4.00
N VAL A 345 -1.08 10.26 -5.28
CA VAL A 345 -1.33 11.12 -6.44
C VAL A 345 -2.33 10.44 -7.37
N THR A 346 -3.51 11.02 -7.57
CA THR A 346 -4.49 10.53 -8.55
C THR A 346 -4.24 11.14 -9.92
N MET A 347 -4.34 10.32 -10.97
CA MET A 347 -3.98 10.69 -12.33
C MET A 347 -5.05 10.34 -13.39
N GLY A 348 -5.08 11.16 -14.43
CA GLY A 348 -5.95 10.99 -15.60
C GLY A 348 -5.52 9.85 -16.53
N ASN A 349 -6.49 9.10 -17.07
CA ASN A 349 -6.30 8.20 -18.22
C ASN A 349 -6.77 8.82 -19.56
N HIS A 350 -7.35 10.03 -19.51
CA HIS A 350 -8.00 10.69 -20.64
C HIS A 350 -7.11 11.81 -21.21
N PHE A 351 -7.00 11.84 -22.54
CA PHE A 351 -6.17 12.76 -23.32
C PHE A 351 -7.08 13.57 -24.25
N THR A 352 -7.70 14.60 -23.68
CA THR A 352 -8.82 15.33 -24.27
C THR A 352 -8.35 16.50 -25.14
N GLY A 353 -8.00 16.18 -26.39
CA GLY A 353 -8.13 17.14 -27.48
C GLY A 353 -9.61 17.43 -27.79
N THR A 354 -10.01 17.44 -29.06
CA THR A 354 -11.43 17.57 -29.46
C THR A 354 -12.27 16.30 -29.20
N SER A 355 -11.78 15.35 -28.39
CA SER A 355 -12.35 14.02 -28.20
C SER A 355 -13.00 13.86 -26.82
N LEU A 356 -14.19 13.27 -26.80
CA LEU A 356 -14.98 12.99 -25.58
C LEU A 356 -15.34 11.50 -25.49
N GLY A 357 -15.57 11.02 -24.27
CA GLY A 357 -15.89 9.61 -23.99
C GLY A 357 -14.70 8.67 -24.28
N PHE A 358 -14.99 7.42 -24.62
CA PHE A 358 -13.98 6.36 -24.85
C PHE A 358 -12.84 6.77 -25.79
N ALA A 359 -13.11 7.59 -26.82
CA ALA A 359 -12.12 8.04 -27.79
C ALA A 359 -11.10 9.05 -27.24
N SER A 360 -11.17 9.42 -25.96
CA SER A 360 -10.13 10.20 -25.26
C SER A 360 -9.15 9.32 -24.47
N TYR A 361 -9.45 8.04 -24.24
CA TYR A 361 -8.64 7.17 -23.38
C TYR A 361 -7.48 6.54 -24.16
N ASN A 362 -6.26 6.64 -23.62
CA ASN A 362 -5.06 6.06 -24.24
C ASN A 362 -4.03 5.64 -23.17
N GLN A 363 -3.81 4.33 -23.05
CA GLN A 363 -2.94 3.73 -22.03
C GLN A 363 -1.45 4.03 -22.23
N THR A 364 -0.99 4.11 -23.49
CA THR A 364 0.40 4.48 -23.81
C THR A 364 0.67 5.92 -23.44
N ASN A 365 -0.26 6.83 -23.76
CA ASN A 365 -0.16 8.21 -23.32
C ASN A 365 -0.27 8.31 -21.79
N ALA A 366 -1.12 7.51 -21.13
CA ALA A 366 -1.23 7.49 -19.66
C ALA A 366 0.09 7.07 -18.99
N ALA A 367 0.73 6.00 -19.46
CA ALA A 367 2.03 5.56 -18.96
C ALA A 367 3.15 6.59 -19.23
N ASN A 368 3.18 7.20 -20.41
CA ASN A 368 4.16 8.23 -20.75
C ASN A 368 3.94 9.52 -19.94
N ASN A 369 2.69 9.96 -19.77
CA ASN A 369 2.31 11.11 -18.96
C ASN A 369 2.63 10.91 -17.49
N LEU A 370 2.46 9.69 -16.96
CA LEU A 370 2.93 9.33 -15.62
C LEU A 370 4.45 9.57 -15.50
N VAL A 371 5.25 8.84 -16.29
CA VAL A 371 6.71 8.80 -16.08
C VAL A 371 7.44 10.06 -16.56
N GLN A 372 6.98 10.69 -17.65
CA GLN A 372 7.67 11.82 -18.29
C GLN A 372 7.10 13.20 -17.90
N THR A 373 6.01 13.26 -17.13
CA THR A 373 5.34 14.53 -16.79
C THR A 373 4.87 14.59 -15.34
N ILE A 374 4.22 13.54 -14.82
CA ILE A 374 3.73 13.52 -13.44
C ILE A 374 4.88 13.25 -12.45
N LEU A 375 5.74 12.26 -12.68
CA LEU A 375 6.88 11.99 -11.77
C LEU A 375 7.76 13.25 -11.59
N PRO A 376 8.24 13.95 -12.64
CA PRO A 376 9.07 15.15 -12.46
C PRO A 376 8.34 16.32 -11.79
N LEU A 377 7.03 16.45 -12.00
CA LEU A 377 6.21 17.49 -11.36
C LEU A 377 6.04 17.24 -9.85
N ILE A 378 5.80 15.98 -9.46
CA ILE A 378 5.61 15.61 -8.07
C ILE A 378 6.96 15.57 -7.33
N GLU A 379 8.00 14.97 -7.91
CA GLU A 379 9.33 14.88 -7.29
C GLU A 379 10.06 16.24 -7.24
N GLY A 380 9.72 17.17 -8.13
CA GLY A 380 10.18 18.57 -8.07
C GLY A 380 9.35 19.48 -7.15
N GLY A 381 8.15 19.06 -6.74
CA GLY A 381 7.21 19.85 -5.94
C GLY A 381 6.98 19.35 -4.50
N TYR A 382 7.33 18.10 -4.22
CA TYR A 382 7.10 17.41 -2.94
C TYR A 382 8.31 16.54 -2.61
N ASN A 383 8.63 16.44 -1.32
CA ASN A 383 9.63 15.51 -0.78
C ASN A 383 9.13 14.06 -0.88
N VAL A 384 9.23 13.44 -2.05
CA VAL A 384 8.82 12.04 -2.31
C VAL A 384 9.96 11.20 -2.90
N SER A 385 9.84 9.88 -2.78
CA SER A 385 10.89 8.94 -3.23
C SER A 385 11.09 8.96 -4.75
N THR A 386 12.33 9.22 -5.17
CA THR A 386 12.82 9.03 -6.55
C THR A 386 13.16 7.57 -6.88
N GLU A 387 13.15 6.68 -5.88
CA GLU A 387 13.60 5.30 -6.00
C GLU A 387 12.43 4.35 -6.20
N ARG A 388 12.64 3.30 -7.01
CA ARG A 388 11.58 2.35 -7.38
C ARG A 388 10.95 1.65 -6.18
N SER A 389 11.73 1.37 -5.13
CA SER A 389 11.28 0.80 -3.85
C SER A 389 10.43 1.76 -3.00
N GLY A 390 10.32 3.04 -3.39
CA GLY A 390 9.40 4.01 -2.81
C GLY A 390 8.36 4.57 -3.77
N ARG A 391 8.25 4.02 -5.00
CA ARG A 391 7.16 4.31 -5.93
C ARG A 391 6.27 3.10 -6.15
N ALA A 392 4.96 3.33 -6.06
CA ALA A 392 3.93 2.35 -6.40
C ALA A 392 3.01 2.89 -7.49
N TYR A 393 2.52 2.00 -8.34
CA TYR A 393 1.41 2.26 -9.24
C TYR A 393 0.20 1.44 -8.79
N ALA A 394 -1.00 2.00 -8.87
CA ALA A 394 -2.21 1.20 -8.92
C ALA A 394 -3.27 1.85 -9.80
N GLY A 395 -4.30 1.09 -10.15
CA GLY A 395 -5.42 1.64 -10.90
C GLY A 395 -6.66 0.78 -10.85
N PHE A 396 -7.80 1.43 -11.04
CA PHE A 396 -9.12 0.78 -11.09
C PHE A 396 -9.57 0.60 -12.54
N SER A 397 -10.12 -0.56 -12.88
CA SER A 397 -10.71 -0.84 -14.19
C SER A 397 -9.72 -0.54 -15.34
N TYR A 398 -10.00 0.44 -16.20
CA TYR A 398 -9.08 0.89 -17.24
C TYR A 398 -7.70 1.32 -16.70
N GLY A 399 -7.64 1.92 -15.50
CA GLY A 399 -6.37 2.21 -14.82
C GLY A 399 -5.62 0.95 -14.42
N GLY A 400 -6.32 -0.09 -13.94
CA GLY A 400 -5.71 -1.40 -13.66
C GLY A 400 -5.10 -2.03 -14.92
N MET A 401 -5.81 -1.91 -16.05
CA MET A 401 -5.28 -2.31 -17.36
C MET A 401 -4.08 -1.44 -17.79
N THR A 402 -4.10 -0.12 -17.53
CA THR A 402 -3.03 0.83 -17.84
C THR A 402 -1.74 0.48 -17.10
N GLY A 403 -1.83 -0.07 -15.88
CA GLY A 403 -0.67 -0.59 -15.15
C GLY A 403 0.11 -1.65 -15.92
N GLY A 404 -0.55 -2.44 -16.77
CA GLY A 404 0.11 -3.38 -17.68
C GLY A 404 0.98 -2.70 -18.74
N VAL A 405 0.62 -1.48 -19.16
CA VAL A 405 1.43 -0.65 -20.07
C VAL A 405 2.54 0.09 -19.32
N VAL A 406 2.30 0.50 -18.08
CA VAL A 406 3.33 1.08 -17.20
C VAL A 406 4.45 0.07 -16.94
N ILE A 407 4.14 -1.12 -16.40
CA ILE A 407 5.17 -2.14 -16.09
C ILE A 407 5.90 -2.64 -17.33
N LYS A 408 5.22 -2.75 -18.48
CA LYS A 408 5.83 -3.18 -19.74
C LYS A 408 6.81 -2.15 -20.31
N ASN A 409 6.45 -0.86 -20.28
CA ASN A 409 7.25 0.20 -20.90
C ASN A 409 8.30 0.79 -19.93
N TYR A 410 8.06 0.69 -18.63
CA TYR A 410 8.85 1.30 -17.55
C TYR A 410 9.10 0.32 -16.38
N PRO A 411 9.60 -0.91 -16.64
CA PRO A 411 9.66 -2.00 -15.64
C PRO A 411 10.46 -1.65 -14.39
N THR A 412 11.50 -0.82 -14.52
CA THR A 412 12.39 -0.43 -13.41
C THR A 412 11.91 0.78 -12.62
N THR A 413 10.81 1.46 -12.99
CA THR A 413 10.41 2.74 -12.37
C THR A 413 9.62 2.60 -11.07
N PHE A 414 8.90 1.48 -10.88
CA PHE A 414 8.07 1.18 -9.71
C PHE A 414 8.37 -0.25 -9.23
N ALA A 415 8.31 -0.49 -7.91
CA ALA A 415 8.42 -1.82 -7.32
C ALA A 415 7.07 -2.48 -7.02
N PHE A 416 5.98 -1.70 -6.94
CA PHE A 416 4.67 -2.19 -6.50
C PHE A 416 3.57 -1.83 -7.52
N TYR A 417 2.75 -2.81 -7.89
CA TYR A 417 1.66 -2.67 -8.87
C TYR A 417 0.34 -3.24 -8.36
N GLY A 418 -0.70 -2.39 -8.28
CA GLY A 418 -2.07 -2.76 -7.88
C GLY A 418 -3.07 -2.70 -9.03
N HIS A 419 -3.65 -3.85 -9.40
CA HIS A 419 -4.59 -4.00 -10.51
C HIS A 419 -6.01 -4.28 -9.98
N PHE A 420 -6.77 -3.21 -9.70
CA PHE A 420 -8.10 -3.31 -9.10
C PHE A 420 -9.17 -3.43 -10.19
N SER A 421 -9.89 -4.55 -10.26
CA SER A 421 -10.97 -4.82 -11.24
C SER A 421 -10.58 -4.60 -12.71
N GLY A 422 -9.29 -4.73 -13.04
CA GLY A 422 -8.73 -4.32 -14.32
C GLY A 422 -7.44 -5.04 -14.64
N ASN A 423 -7.51 -6.10 -15.45
CA ASN A 423 -6.39 -7.00 -15.68
C ASN A 423 -5.38 -6.43 -16.70
N PRO A 424 -4.06 -6.45 -16.42
CA PRO A 424 -3.04 -6.09 -17.40
C PRO A 424 -3.02 -7.09 -18.57
N SER A 425 -2.78 -6.59 -19.79
CA SER A 425 -2.66 -7.42 -20.99
C SER A 425 -1.20 -7.59 -21.38
N LEU A 426 -0.62 -8.72 -20.98
CA LEU A 426 0.80 -9.05 -21.15
C LEU A 426 0.96 -10.40 -21.87
N THR A 427 1.84 -10.46 -22.85
CA THR A 427 2.28 -11.70 -23.50
C THR A 427 3.43 -12.35 -22.73
N THR A 428 3.75 -13.63 -22.99
CA THR A 428 4.92 -14.31 -22.39
C THR A 428 6.21 -13.49 -22.56
N GLN A 429 6.44 -12.97 -23.77
CA GLN A 429 7.59 -12.11 -24.09
C GLN A 429 7.59 -10.82 -23.27
N ASP A 430 6.43 -10.27 -22.91
CA ASP A 430 6.37 -9.07 -22.06
C ASP A 430 6.82 -9.39 -20.63
N TYR A 431 6.34 -10.50 -20.05
CA TYR A 431 6.82 -10.96 -18.73
C TYR A 431 8.31 -11.27 -18.74
N ASP A 432 8.83 -11.90 -19.80
CA ASP A 432 10.27 -12.17 -19.95
C ASP A 432 11.08 -10.88 -20.12
N THR A 433 10.54 -9.87 -20.80
CA THR A 433 11.20 -8.56 -20.97
C THR A 433 11.21 -7.77 -19.65
N ILE A 434 10.11 -7.81 -18.88
CA ILE A 434 10.04 -7.24 -17.53
C ILE A 434 11.08 -7.92 -16.62
N ALA A 435 11.13 -9.26 -16.61
CA ALA A 435 12.06 -10.01 -15.77
C ALA A 435 13.54 -9.74 -16.13
N ASN A 436 13.88 -9.68 -17.42
CA ASN A 436 15.23 -9.33 -17.86
C ASN A 436 15.63 -7.88 -17.54
N ALA A 437 14.65 -6.97 -17.34
CA ALA A 437 14.90 -5.57 -17.01
C ALA A 437 14.92 -5.28 -15.51
N VAL A 438 14.19 -6.06 -14.70
CA VAL A 438 14.16 -5.97 -13.23
C VAL A 438 15.25 -6.83 -12.59
N GLY A 439 15.51 -8.04 -13.10
CA GLY A 439 16.45 -8.97 -12.48
C GLY A 439 15.99 -9.38 -11.08
N ASP A 440 16.92 -9.41 -10.12
CA ASP A 440 16.65 -9.79 -8.72
C ASP A 440 16.02 -8.66 -7.87
N ASP A 441 15.76 -7.48 -8.46
CA ASP A 441 15.16 -6.35 -7.77
C ASP A 441 13.69 -6.62 -7.37
N GLU A 442 13.28 -6.06 -6.23
CA GLU A 442 11.94 -6.21 -5.65
C GLU A 442 10.82 -5.82 -6.64
N LEU A 443 9.91 -6.76 -6.94
CA LEU A 443 8.69 -6.50 -7.70
C LEU A 443 7.52 -7.26 -7.06
N SER A 444 6.46 -6.50 -6.76
CA SER A 444 5.22 -6.97 -6.13
C SER A 444 4.01 -6.60 -7.00
N VAL A 445 3.19 -7.61 -7.36
CA VAL A 445 2.02 -7.44 -8.23
C VAL A 445 0.76 -7.98 -7.55
N PHE A 446 -0.12 -7.08 -7.12
CA PHE A 446 -1.42 -7.41 -6.54
C PHE A 446 -2.54 -7.23 -7.56
N LEU A 447 -3.46 -8.19 -7.63
CA LEU A 447 -4.67 -8.11 -8.44
C LEU A 447 -5.90 -8.44 -7.60
N GLY A 448 -7.05 -7.88 -7.96
CA GLY A 448 -8.31 -8.32 -7.38
C GLY A 448 -9.54 -7.81 -8.13
N ASN A 449 -10.71 -8.27 -7.74
CA ASN A 449 -12.00 -7.76 -8.21
C ASN A 449 -13.10 -7.96 -7.15
N GLY A 450 -14.25 -7.36 -7.40
CA GLY A 450 -15.47 -7.62 -6.62
C GLY A 450 -16.02 -9.01 -6.91
N VAL A 451 -16.57 -9.68 -5.90
CA VAL A 451 -17.22 -11.00 -6.04
C VAL A 451 -18.33 -10.98 -7.10
N PHE A 452 -19.02 -9.84 -7.28
CA PHE A 452 -20.08 -9.70 -8.29
C PHE A 452 -19.55 -9.48 -9.72
N GLU A 453 -18.23 -9.45 -9.93
CA GLU A 453 -17.60 -9.32 -11.26
C GLU A 453 -17.24 -10.67 -11.91
N GLY A 454 -17.15 -11.76 -11.14
CA GLY A 454 -16.79 -13.09 -11.64
C GLY A 454 -15.88 -13.87 -10.70
N ASN A 455 -14.95 -14.66 -11.26
CA ASN A 455 -13.90 -15.36 -10.51
C ASN A 455 -12.51 -14.80 -10.83
N LEU A 456 -11.48 -15.28 -10.12
CA LEU A 456 -10.09 -14.84 -10.24
C LEU A 456 -9.28 -15.57 -11.34
N ASN A 457 -9.89 -16.36 -12.22
CA ASN A 457 -9.13 -17.24 -13.14
C ASN A 457 -8.11 -16.49 -14.02
N ALA A 458 -8.43 -15.25 -14.43
CA ALA A 458 -7.51 -14.42 -15.22
C ALA A 458 -6.43 -13.77 -14.34
N GLN A 459 -6.80 -13.25 -13.17
CA GLN A 459 -5.90 -12.66 -12.18
C GLN A 459 -4.85 -13.68 -11.70
N ASN A 460 -5.28 -14.91 -11.41
CA ASN A 460 -4.40 -16.01 -11.02
C ASN A 460 -3.38 -16.32 -12.11
N ALA A 461 -3.82 -16.47 -13.37
CA ALA A 461 -2.92 -16.72 -14.50
C ALA A 461 -1.89 -15.60 -14.74
N ILE A 462 -2.21 -14.35 -14.37
CA ILE A 462 -1.28 -13.22 -14.41
C ILE A 462 -0.29 -13.28 -13.24
N ALA A 463 -0.79 -13.48 -12.01
CA ALA A 463 0.05 -13.61 -10.82
C ALA A 463 1.03 -14.80 -10.93
N ASP A 464 0.58 -15.93 -11.45
CA ASP A 464 1.40 -17.12 -11.67
C ASP A 464 2.51 -16.89 -12.71
N ASN A 465 2.31 -15.99 -13.68
CA ASN A 465 3.37 -15.59 -14.62
C ASN A 465 4.46 -14.72 -13.97
N PHE A 466 4.12 -13.92 -12.96
CA PHE A 466 5.11 -13.19 -12.15
C PHE A 466 5.82 -14.12 -11.17
N ARG A 467 5.08 -14.99 -10.46
CA ARG A 467 5.64 -16.00 -9.54
C ARG A 467 6.62 -16.96 -10.24
N ALA A 468 6.28 -17.39 -11.46
CA ALA A 468 7.16 -18.24 -12.29
C ALA A 468 8.50 -17.58 -12.69
N ARG A 469 8.64 -16.27 -12.46
CA ARG A 469 9.85 -15.47 -12.71
C ARG A 469 10.46 -14.91 -11.41
N GLY A 470 10.05 -15.44 -10.25
CA GLY A 470 10.61 -15.11 -8.93
C GLY A 470 9.92 -13.95 -8.20
N TYR A 471 8.99 -13.24 -8.84
CA TYR A 471 8.38 -12.05 -8.27
C TYR A 471 7.19 -12.32 -7.36
N ALA A 472 7.00 -11.46 -6.36
CA ALA A 472 5.86 -11.53 -5.47
C ALA A 472 4.58 -11.17 -6.26
N ALA A 473 3.56 -12.03 -6.18
CA ALA A 473 2.26 -11.70 -6.73
C ALA A 473 1.11 -12.30 -5.90
N ALA A 474 0.04 -11.54 -5.76
CA ALA A 474 -1.11 -11.84 -4.91
C ALA A 474 -2.43 -11.55 -5.62
N THR A 475 -3.48 -12.25 -5.21
CA THR A 475 -4.81 -12.22 -5.84
C THR A 475 -5.89 -12.30 -4.77
N THR A 476 -6.84 -11.36 -4.75
CA THR A 476 -7.93 -11.36 -3.75
C THR A 476 -9.29 -11.03 -4.35
N GLN A 477 -10.36 -11.40 -3.64
CA GLN A 477 -11.74 -11.03 -3.95
C GLN A 477 -12.42 -10.40 -2.74
N VAL A 478 -13.15 -9.32 -3.00
CA VAL A 478 -13.84 -8.53 -1.96
C VAL A 478 -15.35 -8.46 -2.26
N PRO A 479 -16.24 -8.40 -1.25
CA PRO A 479 -17.66 -8.18 -1.50
C PRO A 479 -17.90 -6.79 -2.12
N GLY A 480 -18.52 -6.76 -3.29
CA GLY A 480 -18.69 -5.55 -4.10
C GLY A 480 -18.77 -5.87 -5.60
N ALA A 481 -19.11 -4.88 -6.42
CA ALA A 481 -19.16 -4.99 -7.88
C ALA A 481 -18.10 -4.08 -8.53
N HIS A 482 -18.26 -3.72 -9.80
CA HIS A 482 -17.32 -2.86 -10.52
C HIS A 482 -17.52 -1.38 -10.13
N ASP A 483 -17.17 -1.03 -8.89
CA ASP A 483 -17.51 0.23 -8.22
C ASP A 483 -16.44 0.71 -7.21
N GLY A 484 -16.69 1.88 -6.60
CA GLY A 484 -15.81 2.50 -5.61
C GLY A 484 -15.66 1.72 -4.30
N MET A 485 -16.65 0.89 -3.92
CA MET A 485 -16.60 0.07 -2.71
C MET A 485 -15.57 -1.06 -2.88
N THR A 486 -15.57 -1.71 -4.04
CA THR A 486 -14.52 -2.66 -4.43
C THR A 486 -13.16 -1.97 -4.54
N ALA A 487 -13.08 -0.80 -5.19
CA ALA A 487 -11.83 -0.07 -5.35
C ALA A 487 -11.20 0.32 -3.99
N GLY A 488 -12.01 0.76 -3.03
CA GLY A 488 -11.57 1.11 -1.67
C GLY A 488 -11.05 -0.12 -0.90
N GLN A 489 -11.80 -1.22 -0.89
CA GLN A 489 -11.38 -2.45 -0.22
C GLN A 489 -10.10 -3.05 -0.84
N LEU A 490 -9.98 -3.05 -2.17
CA LEU A 490 -8.78 -3.52 -2.86
C LEU A 490 -7.57 -2.60 -2.59
N PHE A 491 -7.78 -1.29 -2.48
CA PHE A 491 -6.73 -0.37 -2.02
C PHE A 491 -6.34 -0.63 -0.56
N THR A 492 -7.28 -0.87 0.36
CA THR A 492 -7.01 -1.23 1.75
C THR A 492 -6.10 -2.46 1.86
N ILE A 493 -6.43 -3.54 1.15
CA ILE A 493 -5.63 -4.77 1.13
C ILE A 493 -4.25 -4.50 0.50
N PHE A 494 -4.20 -3.77 -0.62
CA PHE A 494 -2.94 -3.42 -1.28
C PHE A 494 -2.01 -2.59 -0.39
N ALA A 495 -2.55 -1.56 0.29
CA ALA A 495 -1.78 -0.65 1.11
C ALA A 495 -1.24 -1.29 2.39
N ARG A 496 -2.01 -2.21 3.02
CA ARG A 496 -1.60 -2.90 4.25
C ARG A 496 -0.72 -4.12 3.99
N ASP A 497 -1.09 -4.95 3.01
CA ASP A 497 -0.50 -6.29 2.84
C ASP A 497 0.56 -6.35 1.73
N HIS A 498 0.66 -5.31 0.88
CA HIS A 498 1.48 -5.33 -0.34
C HIS A 498 2.25 -4.04 -0.67
N LEU A 499 2.09 -2.93 0.05
CA LEU A 499 2.94 -1.73 -0.06
C LEU A 499 3.93 -1.67 1.09
N TRP A 500 5.16 -1.21 0.78
CA TRP A 500 6.29 -0.93 1.69
C TRP A 500 6.28 -1.74 3.00
N SER A 501 7.03 -2.83 3.02
CA SER A 501 7.17 -3.76 4.16
C SER A 501 7.80 -3.18 5.44
N GLY A 502 7.91 -1.86 5.54
CA GLY A 502 8.48 -1.15 6.68
C GLY A 502 10.00 -1.24 6.82
N VAL A 503 10.67 -1.99 5.94
CA VAL A 503 12.09 -2.39 6.03
C VAL A 503 12.80 -2.00 4.73
N ASP A 504 13.48 -0.86 4.74
CA ASP A 504 14.25 -0.37 3.59
C ASP A 504 15.48 -1.23 3.30
N SER A 505 16.22 -1.62 4.34
CA SER A 505 17.42 -2.44 4.17
C SER A 505 17.77 -3.24 5.43
N VAL A 506 18.45 -4.38 5.21
CA VAL A 506 19.18 -5.12 6.25
C VAL A 506 20.66 -5.12 5.87
N SER A 507 21.52 -4.96 6.86
CA SER A 507 22.98 -5.08 6.73
C SER A 507 23.53 -6.03 7.80
N VAL A 508 24.69 -6.63 7.54
CA VAL A 508 25.43 -7.47 8.50
C VAL A 508 26.90 -7.04 8.51
N THR A 509 27.46 -6.88 9.71
CA THR A 509 28.86 -6.52 9.96
C THR A 509 29.48 -7.50 10.96
N PRO A 510 30.67 -8.08 10.69
CA PRO A 510 31.44 -7.98 9.45
C PRO A 510 30.78 -8.73 8.28
N THR A 511 31.04 -8.28 7.05
CA THR A 511 30.54 -8.94 5.82
C THR A 511 31.36 -10.16 5.41
N THR A 512 32.63 -10.24 5.84
CA THR A 512 33.48 -11.42 5.66
C THR A 512 34.31 -11.72 6.91
N VAL A 513 34.55 -13.01 7.17
CA VAL A 513 35.43 -13.49 8.24
C VAL A 513 36.25 -14.66 7.70
N ASN A 514 37.51 -14.79 8.14
CA ASN A 514 38.34 -15.97 7.87
C ASN A 514 38.70 -16.64 9.20
N LEU A 515 38.52 -17.96 9.27
CA LEU A 515 38.73 -18.79 10.46
C LEU A 515 39.53 -20.05 10.11
N THR A 516 40.27 -20.59 11.08
CA THR A 516 41.04 -21.84 10.92
C THR A 516 40.21 -23.05 11.35
N LYS A 517 40.16 -24.11 10.53
CA LYS A 517 39.47 -25.38 10.87
C LYS A 517 40.12 -26.08 12.07
N GLY A 518 39.33 -26.90 12.76
CA GLY A 518 39.81 -27.68 13.91
C GLY A 518 39.74 -26.93 15.26
N TRP A 519 39.08 -25.77 15.31
CA TRP A 519 39.00 -24.91 16.49
C TRP A 519 37.58 -24.49 16.85
N ASN A 520 37.33 -24.39 18.16
CA ASN A 520 36.13 -23.76 18.69
C ASN A 520 36.31 -22.24 18.59
N TRP A 521 35.48 -21.59 17.78
CA TRP A 521 35.49 -20.13 17.58
C TRP A 521 34.21 -19.49 18.09
N ALA A 522 34.33 -18.25 18.57
CA ALA A 522 33.20 -17.36 18.81
C ALA A 522 33.42 -16.06 18.00
N ARG A 523 32.41 -15.65 17.22
CA ARG A 523 32.45 -14.45 16.37
C ARG A 523 31.13 -13.69 16.42
N GLN A 524 31.19 -12.45 16.88
CA GLN A 524 30.04 -11.56 16.95
C GLN A 524 29.76 -10.95 15.57
N PHE A 525 28.56 -11.17 15.06
CA PHE A 525 27.98 -10.39 13.96
C PHE A 525 26.97 -9.40 14.54
N THR A 526 26.87 -8.23 13.92
CA THR A 526 25.88 -7.21 14.22
C THR A 526 25.09 -6.89 12.97
N SER A 527 23.84 -6.47 13.14
CA SER A 527 22.96 -6.06 12.04
C SER A 527 22.49 -4.63 12.27
N GLN A 528 22.45 -3.83 11.22
CA GLN A 528 21.63 -2.61 11.19
C GLN A 528 20.51 -2.83 10.17
N VAL A 529 19.29 -2.55 10.61
CA VAL A 529 18.09 -2.54 9.77
C VAL A 529 17.63 -1.10 9.65
N THR A 530 17.48 -0.60 8.44
CA THR A 530 16.80 0.68 8.20
C THR A 530 15.30 0.38 8.15
N THR A 531 14.55 0.90 9.10
CA THR A 531 13.10 0.77 9.17
C THR A 531 12.41 2.11 9.20
N ASN A 532 11.13 2.10 8.82
CA ASN A 532 10.23 3.24 8.94
C ASN A 532 9.92 3.54 10.42
N GLU A 533 9.45 4.76 10.69
CA GLU A 533 9.00 5.15 12.03
C GLU A 533 7.90 4.20 12.53
N GLY A 534 8.08 3.66 13.73
CA GLY A 534 7.20 2.65 14.34
C GLY A 534 7.50 1.20 13.97
N VAL A 535 8.29 0.92 12.91
CA VAL A 535 8.57 -0.44 12.44
C VAL A 535 9.78 -1.06 13.16
N SER A 536 9.63 -2.30 13.62
CA SER A 536 10.63 -3.03 14.41
C SER A 536 11.90 -3.37 13.60
N PRO A 537 13.11 -2.96 14.04
CA PRO A 537 14.37 -3.28 13.39
C PRO A 537 14.93 -4.66 13.80
N ALA A 538 14.10 -5.57 14.32
CA ALA A 538 14.52 -6.87 14.80
C ALA A 538 14.85 -7.84 13.64
N VAL A 539 15.85 -8.70 13.85
CA VAL A 539 16.24 -9.76 12.90
C VAL A 539 16.22 -11.15 13.55
N THR A 540 16.00 -12.16 12.73
CA THR A 540 16.38 -13.56 13.01
C THR A 540 17.76 -13.82 12.44
N TRP A 541 18.56 -14.64 13.13
CA TRP A 541 19.88 -15.07 12.68
C TRP A 541 19.86 -16.55 12.28
N SER A 542 20.57 -16.90 11.21
CA SER A 542 20.83 -18.29 10.83
C SER A 542 22.27 -18.48 10.32
N VAL A 543 22.77 -19.72 10.40
CA VAL A 543 24.03 -20.12 9.79
C VAL A 543 23.77 -21.28 8.83
N GLN A 544 24.30 -21.17 7.62
CA GLN A 544 24.09 -22.10 6.52
C GLN A 544 25.44 -22.71 6.09
N GLY A 545 25.41 -23.96 5.62
CA GLY A 545 26.61 -24.69 5.16
C GLY A 545 27.41 -25.39 6.27
N ALA A 546 26.97 -25.31 7.53
CA ALA A 546 27.57 -26.06 8.64
C ALA A 546 27.43 -27.57 8.47
N THR A 547 28.48 -28.32 8.83
CA THR A 547 28.49 -29.79 8.87
C THR A 547 28.51 -30.35 10.29
N SER A 548 28.89 -29.54 11.28
CA SER A 548 28.79 -29.88 12.70
C SER A 548 27.48 -29.33 13.29
N PRO A 549 26.72 -30.13 14.08
CA PRO A 549 25.52 -29.64 14.78
C PRO A 549 25.84 -28.63 15.89
N ASP A 550 27.09 -28.57 16.35
CA ASP A 550 27.56 -27.64 17.38
C ASP A 550 27.93 -26.26 16.79
N THR A 551 28.10 -26.17 15.46
CA THR A 551 28.23 -24.89 14.73
C THR A 551 26.88 -24.20 14.66
N THR A 552 26.71 -23.12 15.43
CA THR A 552 25.42 -22.47 15.70
C THR A 552 25.55 -20.95 15.74
N ILE A 553 24.45 -20.21 15.56
CA ILE A 553 24.42 -18.76 15.79
C ILE A 553 23.30 -18.41 16.78
N SER A 554 23.59 -17.52 17.73
CA SER A 554 22.61 -17.07 18.72
C SER A 554 21.66 -16.01 18.15
N ALA A 555 20.51 -15.81 18.82
CA ALA A 555 19.60 -14.71 18.51
C ALA A 555 20.24 -13.31 18.66
N ALA A 556 21.38 -13.20 19.34
CA ALA A 556 22.18 -11.99 19.46
C ALA A 556 23.27 -11.86 18.38
N GLY A 557 23.31 -12.73 17.37
CA GLY A 557 24.31 -12.70 16.28
C GLY A 557 25.68 -13.29 16.61
N LEU A 558 25.82 -13.98 17.76
CA LEU A 558 27.09 -14.64 18.11
C LEU A 558 27.18 -16.00 17.42
N LEU A 559 28.03 -16.12 16.40
CA LEU A 559 28.38 -17.37 15.73
C LEU A 559 29.37 -18.15 16.59
N SER A 560 29.00 -19.36 16.98
CA SER A 560 29.88 -20.40 17.51
C SER A 560 30.22 -21.36 16.37
N VAL A 561 31.50 -21.56 16.05
CA VAL A 561 31.95 -22.61 15.11
C VAL A 561 32.66 -23.70 15.89
N ALA A 562 32.29 -24.96 15.65
CA ALA A 562 32.84 -26.08 16.38
C ALA A 562 34.20 -26.55 15.81
N ALA A 563 35.05 -27.11 16.67
CA ALA A 563 36.31 -27.73 16.25
C ALA A 563 36.11 -28.92 15.30
N ALA A 564 34.93 -29.56 15.35
CA ALA A 564 34.53 -30.63 14.43
C ALA A 564 33.99 -30.12 13.08
N GLU A 565 33.92 -28.80 12.83
CA GLU A 565 33.39 -28.25 11.59
C GLU A 565 34.31 -28.54 10.40
N THR A 566 33.76 -29.17 9.37
CA THR A 566 34.49 -29.59 8.16
C THR A 566 34.17 -28.75 6.92
N ALA A 567 33.14 -27.89 6.94
CA ALA A 567 32.80 -26.96 5.87
C ALA A 567 34.00 -26.09 5.45
N SER A 568 34.14 -25.75 4.17
CA SER A 568 35.11 -24.75 3.70
C SER A 568 34.61 -23.32 3.82
N SER A 569 33.30 -23.13 3.95
CA SER A 569 32.65 -21.83 4.09
C SER A 569 31.30 -21.98 4.77
N LEU A 570 30.98 -21.07 5.69
CA LEU A 570 29.65 -20.91 6.27
C LEU A 570 29.07 -19.58 5.79
N THR A 571 27.75 -19.52 5.57
CA THR A 571 27.05 -18.25 5.32
C THR A 571 26.22 -17.90 6.55
N VAL A 572 26.56 -16.79 7.21
CA VAL A 572 25.73 -16.20 8.27
C VAL A 572 24.70 -15.30 7.62
N VAL A 573 23.43 -15.36 8.03
CA VAL A 573 22.34 -14.54 7.49
C VAL A 573 21.57 -13.88 8.62
N ALA A 574 21.35 -12.57 8.52
CA ALA A 574 20.34 -11.85 9.27
C ALA A 574 19.13 -11.56 8.36
N THR A 575 17.94 -11.88 8.83
CA THR A 575 16.67 -11.71 8.09
C THR A 575 15.70 -10.93 8.97
N SER A 576 15.04 -9.88 8.45
CA SER A 576 14.11 -9.07 9.23
C SER A 576 12.94 -9.90 9.76
N VAL A 577 12.52 -9.62 11.00
CA VAL A 577 11.33 -10.22 11.63
C VAL A 577 10.05 -9.68 11.00
N VAL A 578 10.08 -8.44 10.49
CA VAL A 578 8.93 -7.79 9.84
C VAL A 578 8.83 -8.18 8.38
N ASP A 579 9.96 -8.26 7.68
CA ASP A 579 10.01 -8.67 6.27
C ASP A 579 11.05 -9.79 6.05
N PRO A 580 10.61 -11.07 6.02
CA PRO A 580 11.49 -12.20 5.74
C PRO A 580 12.16 -12.20 4.36
N THR A 581 11.73 -11.35 3.41
CA THR A 581 12.43 -11.17 2.13
C THR A 581 13.67 -10.29 2.27
N LYS A 582 13.66 -9.34 3.22
CA LYS A 582 14.79 -8.43 3.48
C LYS A 582 15.77 -9.15 4.39
N SER A 583 16.87 -9.59 3.80
CA SER A 583 17.96 -10.25 4.51
C SER A 583 19.32 -9.79 3.99
N ARG A 584 20.36 -10.03 4.79
CA ARG A 584 21.75 -9.84 4.36
C ARG A 584 22.62 -10.96 4.91
N SER A 585 23.56 -11.39 4.08
CA SER A 585 24.50 -12.45 4.41
C SER A 585 25.93 -11.94 4.59
N ALA A 586 26.69 -12.69 5.37
CA ALA A 586 28.14 -12.56 5.54
C ALA A 586 28.82 -13.93 5.31
N GLN A 587 29.99 -13.92 4.69
CA GLN A 587 30.74 -15.14 4.36
C GLN A 587 31.84 -15.43 5.39
N VAL A 588 31.85 -16.66 5.90
CA VAL A 588 32.85 -17.14 6.86
C VAL A 588 33.68 -18.24 6.20
N THR A 589 34.85 -17.89 5.70
CA THR A 589 35.77 -18.86 5.08
C THR A 589 36.49 -19.66 6.16
N LEU A 590 36.47 -20.98 6.04
CA LEU A 590 37.14 -21.91 6.95
C LEU A 590 38.35 -22.53 6.24
N THR A 591 39.54 -21.96 6.46
CA THR A 591 40.78 -22.49 5.89
C THR A 591 41.32 -23.65 6.74
N PRO A 592 41.79 -24.75 6.12
CA PRO A 592 42.60 -25.74 6.83
C PRO A 592 43.82 -25.08 7.49
N PRO A 593 44.25 -25.55 8.67
CA PRO A 593 45.48 -25.08 9.30
C PRO A 593 46.70 -25.39 8.42
N GLY A 594 47.64 -24.45 8.34
CA GLY A 594 48.87 -24.66 7.59
C GLY A 594 49.83 -25.67 8.24
N PRO A 595 50.82 -26.21 7.49
CA PRO A 595 51.69 -27.27 7.99
C PRO A 595 52.85 -26.79 8.89
N ALA A 596 53.14 -25.49 8.95
CA ALA A 596 54.30 -24.98 9.67
C ALA A 596 54.06 -24.94 11.19
N ARG A 597 54.84 -25.67 11.98
CA ARG A 597 54.75 -25.64 13.44
C ARG A 597 55.21 -24.29 14.01
N VAL A 598 54.55 -23.84 15.08
CA VAL A 598 54.95 -22.67 15.87
C VAL A 598 55.46 -23.06 17.26
N VAL A 599 56.02 -22.08 17.96
CA VAL A 599 56.26 -22.08 19.40
C VAL A 599 55.48 -20.91 19.98
N VAL A 600 54.52 -21.21 20.85
CA VAL A 600 53.84 -20.21 21.68
C VAL A 600 54.63 -20.06 22.98
N LYS A 601 54.89 -18.82 23.37
CA LYS A 601 55.43 -18.44 24.68
C LYS A 601 54.47 -17.46 25.32
N ALA A 602 54.21 -17.63 26.61
CA ALA A 602 53.46 -16.68 27.39
C ALA A 602 54.24 -16.35 28.67
N LYS A 603 54.15 -15.09 29.11
CA LYS A 603 54.72 -14.62 30.37
C LYS A 603 53.78 -13.61 31.01
N ALA A 604 53.34 -13.91 32.24
CA ALA A 604 52.57 -12.98 33.05
C ALA A 604 53.49 -12.09 33.90
N ALA A 605 53.01 -10.89 34.21
CA ALA A 605 53.59 -10.01 35.21
C ALA A 605 52.47 -9.27 35.99
N PRO A 606 52.64 -9.05 37.32
CA PRO A 606 53.62 -9.71 38.19
C PRO A 606 53.30 -11.21 38.37
N ALA A 607 54.11 -11.96 39.12
CA ALA A 607 53.85 -13.39 39.36
C ALA A 607 52.72 -13.65 40.38
N SER A 608 52.27 -12.62 41.08
CA SER A 608 51.21 -12.67 42.09
C SER A 608 50.69 -11.26 42.33
N VAL A 609 49.37 -11.09 42.48
CA VAL A 609 48.70 -9.80 42.76
C VAL A 609 47.77 -9.92 43.97
N VAL A 610 47.22 -8.79 44.44
CA VAL A 610 46.14 -8.78 45.44
C VAL A 610 44.79 -8.93 44.71
N HIS A 611 43.79 -9.47 45.39
CA HIS A 611 42.41 -9.43 44.87
C HIS A 611 41.98 -8.01 44.44
N GLY A 612 41.49 -7.88 43.21
CA GLY A 612 41.08 -6.59 42.60
C GLY A 612 42.13 -5.97 41.66
N ASP A 613 43.37 -6.46 41.67
CA ASP A 613 44.40 -6.09 40.68
C ASP A 613 44.24 -6.91 39.37
N THR A 614 44.90 -6.47 38.30
CA THR A 614 45.05 -7.22 37.03
C THR A 614 46.43 -7.86 36.87
N PHE A 615 46.49 -9.01 36.20
CA PHE A 615 47.74 -9.54 35.64
C PHE A 615 47.88 -9.12 34.17
N THR A 616 49.09 -8.73 33.75
CA THR A 616 49.42 -8.51 32.35
C THR A 616 50.08 -9.74 31.75
N LEU A 617 49.43 -10.40 30.78
CA LEU A 617 49.97 -11.57 30.06
C LEU A 617 50.50 -11.16 28.68
N THR A 618 51.81 -11.16 28.50
CA THR A 618 52.42 -11.08 27.17
C THR A 618 52.44 -12.46 26.53
N VAL A 619 51.91 -12.59 25.32
CA VAL A 619 51.96 -13.79 24.49
C VAL A 619 52.74 -13.50 23.20
N ASP A 620 53.60 -14.44 22.80
CA ASP A 620 54.52 -14.34 21.68
C ASP A 620 54.52 -15.68 20.92
N VAL A 621 54.27 -15.64 19.61
CA VAL A 621 54.09 -16.81 18.74
C VAL A 621 55.04 -16.70 17.55
N ARG A 622 55.91 -17.69 17.39
CA ARG A 622 56.95 -17.70 16.33
C ARG A 622 57.00 -19.03 15.60
N ALA A 623 57.33 -19.03 14.32
CA ALA A 623 57.60 -20.26 13.57
C ALA A 623 58.72 -21.08 14.24
N GLN A 624 58.53 -22.39 14.41
CA GLN A 624 59.45 -23.28 15.13
C GLN A 624 60.83 -23.41 14.44
N ARG A 625 60.91 -23.09 13.15
CA ARG A 625 62.15 -23.06 12.35
C ARG A 625 62.27 -21.71 11.60
N ALA A 626 62.27 -20.61 12.36
CA ALA A 626 62.39 -19.28 11.78
C ALA A 626 63.73 -19.06 11.05
N HIS A 627 63.69 -18.83 9.74
CA HIS A 627 64.77 -18.13 9.03
C HIS A 627 64.71 -16.64 9.39
N PRO A 628 65.84 -15.88 9.31
CA PRO A 628 65.86 -14.43 9.60
C PRO A 628 65.01 -13.53 8.67
N LYS A 629 64.31 -14.10 7.70
CA LYS A 629 63.36 -13.43 6.78
C LYS A 629 61.98 -14.08 6.76
N ALA A 630 61.65 -14.93 7.73
CA ALA A 630 60.33 -15.55 7.82
C ALA A 630 59.26 -14.50 8.14
N SER A 631 58.09 -14.63 7.51
CA SER A 631 56.92 -13.81 7.84
C SER A 631 56.54 -13.96 9.32
N GLN A 632 56.09 -12.86 9.93
CA GLN A 632 55.55 -12.92 11.29
C GLN A 632 54.27 -13.77 11.34
N VAL A 633 54.04 -14.46 12.45
CA VAL A 633 52.86 -15.30 12.65
C VAL A 633 51.62 -14.40 12.80
N THR A 634 50.51 -14.81 12.19
CA THR A 634 49.24 -14.08 12.19
C THR A 634 48.14 -14.92 12.83
N GLY A 635 46.91 -14.40 12.91
CA GLY A 635 45.80 -15.07 13.60
C GLY A 635 45.66 -14.63 15.06
N GLU A 636 45.14 -15.51 15.91
CA GLU A 636 44.68 -15.17 17.26
C GLU A 636 45.19 -16.16 18.31
N VAL A 637 45.16 -15.71 19.57
CA VAL A 637 45.37 -16.56 20.74
C VAL A 637 44.15 -16.51 21.66
N ALA A 638 43.64 -17.68 22.00
CA ALA A 638 42.72 -17.86 23.12
C ALA A 638 43.53 -17.96 24.42
N VAL A 639 43.12 -17.20 25.42
CA VAL A 639 43.71 -17.15 26.76
C VAL A 639 42.61 -17.45 27.77
N THR A 640 42.67 -18.63 28.40
CA THR A 640 41.72 -19.04 29.42
C THR A 640 42.33 -18.84 30.81
N PHE A 641 41.63 -18.10 31.68
CA PHE A 641 42.02 -17.84 33.07
C PHE A 641 40.79 -17.87 33.97
N ALA A 642 40.87 -18.58 35.10
CA ALA A 642 39.80 -18.72 36.09
C ALA A 642 38.41 -19.12 35.52
N GLY A 643 38.38 -19.80 34.38
CA GLY A 643 37.15 -20.22 33.67
C GLY A 643 36.68 -19.26 32.57
N ALA A 644 37.08 -17.99 32.59
CA ALA A 644 36.85 -17.05 31.50
C ALA A 644 37.87 -17.29 30.37
N THR A 645 37.46 -17.08 29.10
CA THR A 645 38.37 -17.12 27.94
C THR A 645 38.27 -15.83 27.15
N GLN A 646 39.41 -15.18 26.94
CA GLN A 646 39.55 -14.05 26.01
C GLN A 646 40.20 -14.56 24.71
N VAL A 647 39.81 -14.03 23.55
CA VAL A 647 40.45 -14.34 22.26
C VAL A 647 40.94 -13.03 21.67
N VAL A 648 42.23 -12.93 21.37
CA VAL A 648 42.88 -11.66 21.00
C VAL A 648 43.83 -11.86 19.82
N ALA A 649 43.85 -10.90 18.89
CA ALA A 649 44.65 -10.94 17.67
C ALA A 649 46.14 -10.68 17.91
N LEU A 650 46.99 -11.36 17.15
CA LEU A 650 48.44 -11.17 17.15
C LEU A 650 48.84 -9.95 16.30
N HIS A 651 49.49 -8.99 16.91
CA HIS A 651 50.15 -7.87 16.24
C HIS A 651 51.64 -8.19 16.07
N GLY A 652 52.06 -8.51 14.84
CA GLY A 652 53.45 -8.87 14.54
C GLY A 652 53.93 -10.18 15.19
N GLY A 653 53.01 -11.10 15.48
CA GLY A 653 53.30 -12.35 16.19
C GLY A 653 53.26 -12.23 17.73
N ALA A 654 52.88 -11.11 18.30
CA ALA A 654 52.74 -10.94 19.75
C ALA A 654 51.44 -10.22 20.14
N VAL A 655 51.01 -10.38 21.39
CA VAL A 655 49.88 -9.66 21.98
C VAL A 655 50.06 -9.51 23.49
N VAL A 656 49.37 -8.54 24.08
CA VAL A 656 49.27 -8.35 25.53
C VAL A 656 47.80 -8.47 25.93
N VAL A 657 47.50 -9.27 26.95
CA VAL A 657 46.15 -9.56 27.42
C VAL A 657 46.09 -9.26 28.92
N GLU A 658 45.10 -8.50 29.36
CA GLU A 658 44.88 -8.23 30.79
C GLU A 658 43.92 -9.26 31.38
N LEU A 659 44.29 -9.82 32.54
CA LEU A 659 43.53 -10.84 33.24
C LEU A 659 43.07 -10.28 34.59
N PRO A 660 41.79 -9.91 34.75
CA PRO A 660 41.27 -9.38 36.00
C PRO A 660 41.17 -10.47 37.09
N THR A 661 41.31 -10.06 38.35
CA THR A 661 41.13 -10.96 39.50
C THR A 661 39.85 -10.68 40.32
N ASP A 662 38.99 -9.78 39.84
CA ASP A 662 37.70 -9.49 40.45
C ASP A 662 36.86 -10.75 40.68
N GLY A 663 36.24 -10.83 41.86
CA GLY A 663 35.48 -12.01 42.29
C GLY A 663 36.28 -13.30 42.54
N LEU A 664 37.60 -13.35 42.31
CA LEU A 664 38.41 -14.55 42.57
C LEU A 664 38.84 -14.67 44.04
N SER A 665 38.71 -15.86 44.62
CA SER A 665 39.28 -16.17 45.94
C SER A 665 40.81 -16.17 45.91
N ALA A 666 41.44 -15.90 47.06
CA ALA A 666 42.89 -16.10 47.21
C ALA A 666 43.26 -17.56 46.90
N GLY A 667 44.20 -17.77 45.97
CA GLY A 667 44.44 -19.08 45.37
C GLY A 667 45.40 -19.05 44.19
N THR A 668 45.63 -20.23 43.60
CA THR A 668 46.50 -20.41 42.43
C THR A 668 45.66 -20.88 41.24
N TYR A 669 45.70 -20.12 40.15
CA TYR A 669 44.86 -20.30 38.97
C TYR A 669 45.71 -20.57 37.73
N PRO A 670 45.38 -21.59 36.90
CA PRO A 670 46.07 -21.83 35.65
C PRO A 670 45.61 -20.83 34.58
N VAL A 671 46.56 -20.23 33.88
CA VAL A 671 46.38 -19.58 32.57
C VAL A 671 46.74 -20.59 31.49
N HIS A 672 45.82 -20.84 30.56
CA HIS A 672 46.05 -21.66 29.37
C HIS A 672 46.16 -20.75 28.15
N VAL A 673 47.16 -20.96 27.29
CA VAL A 673 47.32 -20.18 26.05
C VAL A 673 47.29 -21.10 24.82
N ALA A 674 46.48 -20.70 23.85
CA ALA A 674 46.03 -21.53 22.74
C ALA A 674 46.05 -20.73 21.44
N TYR A 675 47.04 -20.96 20.58
CA TYR A 675 47.15 -20.32 19.27
C TYR A 675 46.30 -21.04 18.23
N SER A 676 45.47 -20.26 17.51
CA SER A 676 44.45 -20.75 16.59
C SER A 676 44.94 -21.40 15.30
N GLY A 677 46.22 -21.22 14.96
CA GLY A 677 46.71 -21.45 13.60
C GLY A 677 46.32 -20.33 12.64
N ASP A 678 47.03 -20.26 11.52
CA ASP A 678 46.74 -19.45 10.34
C ASP A 678 46.94 -20.32 9.07
N PRO A 679 46.68 -19.83 7.85
CA PRO A 679 46.83 -20.64 6.62
C PRO A 679 48.26 -21.14 6.35
N VAL A 680 49.27 -20.61 7.04
CA VAL A 680 50.68 -21.04 6.96
C VAL A 680 51.03 -21.94 8.15
N HIS A 681 50.48 -21.65 9.33
CA HIS A 681 50.90 -22.20 10.62
C HIS A 681 49.88 -23.12 11.28
N ALA A 682 50.37 -24.26 11.76
CA ALA A 682 49.59 -25.20 12.53
C ALA A 682 49.21 -24.60 13.91
N PRO A 683 47.97 -24.79 14.38
CA PRO A 683 47.56 -24.40 15.71
C PRO A 683 48.40 -25.07 16.80
N THR A 684 48.46 -24.46 17.99
CA THR A 684 49.27 -24.97 19.11
C THR A 684 48.75 -24.43 20.43
N ALA A 685 48.35 -25.32 21.33
CA ALA A 685 48.22 -25.01 22.75
C ALA A 685 49.55 -25.26 23.46
N ALA A 686 50.09 -24.25 24.16
CA ALA A 686 51.30 -24.39 24.95
C ALA A 686 51.41 -23.28 26.01
N VAL A 687 52.16 -23.58 27.06
CA VAL A 687 52.30 -22.78 28.30
C VAL A 687 51.03 -22.76 29.16
N HIS A 688 51.06 -23.57 30.21
CA HIS A 688 50.29 -23.29 31.42
C HIS A 688 51.15 -22.40 32.33
N GLN A 689 50.63 -21.25 32.77
CA GLN A 689 51.22 -20.49 33.90
C GLN A 689 50.32 -20.60 35.12
N GLN A 690 50.90 -20.69 36.30
CA GLN A 690 50.16 -20.73 37.57
C GLN A 690 50.28 -19.35 38.22
N LEU A 691 49.18 -18.59 38.24
CA LEU A 691 49.14 -17.23 38.79
C LEU A 691 48.47 -17.23 40.16
N ARG A 692 49.05 -16.49 41.11
CA ARG A 692 48.58 -16.47 42.50
C ARG A 692 47.88 -15.16 42.86
N VAL A 693 46.58 -15.24 43.11
CA VAL A 693 45.79 -14.18 43.79
C VAL A 693 46.05 -14.29 45.30
N ARG A 694 46.17 -13.15 45.99
CA ARG A 694 46.39 -13.06 47.43
C ARG A 694 45.25 -12.33 48.13
#